data_AF-A0A4R3J6D3-F1
#
_entry.id   AF-A0A4R3J6D3-F1
#
_cell.length_a   1.000
_cell.length_b   1.000
_cell.length_c   1.000
_cell.angle_alpha   90.00
_cell.angle_beta   90.00
_cell.angle_gamma   90.00
#
_symmetry.space_group_name_H-M   'P 1'
#
loop_
_entity.id
_entity.type
_entity.pdbx_description
1 polymer ?
#
loop_
_entity_poly.entity_id
_entity_poly.type
_entity_poly.pdbx_seq_one_letter_code
_entity_poly.pdbx_strand_id
1 'polypeptide(L)'
;MSEELTKTKLLPIQGKDMDSIMQNLETGVVELFTSERYQEYLKTMSKFHNYSFNNTLLIAMQRPDATLVTGYRNWQSMGRQVKKGEKGITIIAPAPIKRKKEQAVLDQDQKPVIGPDGKPETEEVEVTLPCFKAITVFDIEQTTGEPIQTLAPEILTAAVEDFDLFLQAIQEISPVPIRFDAIEGSANGYYHNLDKEIVIKKDMSQSQTLKTAIHETAHARLHDKEIMESQSIEKDRLTKEVEAESVAYCVCSAFELDTSEYSFPYIAGWSSGKEMRELKASMDVIRKTAGEMIDELTEKIEMMLEQKQEKLLAAVEAAGYRFAKEESNSQHLQFIPDGAHRMQGHLFAKSWNEVERWVEAIIEKGDPIQKERVERVIYPERFEQSFEEMMFTRKECRLSIYHLDKNGSGRAQLFVGMEDLQEKGITVTADQYRCVYSSLYLPNEDMNAVYSIFNDDPPADYKAHSLSVSDVVIMNQNGDMKAYFVDRFGFQELPDFVEERKKILGMESDIQKKDVLEQTSCISFYAAECSEFPVLGEVHHDLSLPEALEAYEKIPAERMNGIKSVGFNLQEGSDYDGMMDLMVAGRSQREILDSIPFYKENKLVQEALKRVEQYIEEKSLNVEKTRPKEEKGEIQKTKSQKRREDMSL
;
A
#
# COMPACT_ATOMS: atom_id res chain seq x y z
N MET A 1 14.27 -56.10 -18.41
CA MET A 1 14.52 -54.66 -18.20
C MET A 1 13.25 -53.96 -18.64
N SER A 2 12.49 -53.46 -17.67
CA SER A 2 11.26 -52.70 -17.90
C SER A 2 11.59 -51.44 -18.69
N GLU A 3 11.05 -51.30 -19.90
CA GLU A 3 10.99 -50.01 -20.58
C GLU A 3 10.18 -49.07 -19.68
N GLU A 4 10.84 -48.10 -19.05
CA GLU A 4 10.14 -46.98 -18.42
C GLU A 4 9.32 -46.29 -19.51
N LEU A 5 7.99 -46.45 -19.44
CA LEU A 5 7.05 -45.74 -20.29
C LEU A 5 7.26 -44.24 -20.07
N THR A 6 7.85 -43.58 -21.06
CA THR A 6 7.98 -42.12 -21.09
C THR A 6 6.62 -41.46 -20.87
N LYS A 7 6.51 -40.52 -19.92
CA LYS A 7 5.25 -39.80 -19.62
C LYS A 7 4.65 -39.05 -20.82
N THR A 8 5.50 -38.64 -21.77
CA THR A 8 5.07 -37.96 -22.99
C THR A 8 4.31 -38.92 -23.91
N LYS A 9 3.03 -38.62 -24.13
CA LYS A 9 2.13 -39.31 -25.07
C LYS A 9 2.44 -38.86 -26.51
N LEU A 10 2.24 -39.78 -27.45
CA LEU A 10 2.31 -39.45 -28.88
C LEU A 10 1.01 -38.77 -29.32
N LEU A 11 1.12 -37.88 -30.31
CA LEU A 11 -0.06 -37.31 -30.96
C LEU A 11 -0.87 -38.41 -31.67
N PRO A 12 -2.22 -38.30 -31.71
CA PRO A 12 -3.09 -39.29 -32.36
C PRO A 12 -2.75 -39.55 -33.83
N ILE A 13 -2.48 -38.48 -34.60
CA ILE A 13 -2.13 -38.56 -36.01
C ILE A 13 -0.61 -38.44 -36.13
N GLN A 14 0.01 -39.48 -36.70
CA GLN A 14 1.47 -39.53 -36.84
C GLN A 14 1.95 -38.74 -38.04
N GLY A 15 2.87 -37.81 -37.80
CA GLY A 15 3.46 -36.94 -38.82
C GLY A 15 4.04 -35.69 -38.16
N LYS A 16 5.05 -35.09 -38.80
CA LYS A 16 5.62 -33.78 -38.39
C LYS A 16 5.40 -32.70 -39.46
N ASP A 17 4.68 -33.03 -40.54
CA ASP A 17 4.20 -32.07 -41.52
C ASP A 17 3.04 -31.24 -40.95
N MET A 18 2.81 -30.07 -41.53
CA MET A 18 1.83 -29.13 -40.99
C MET A 18 0.38 -29.63 -41.11
N ASP A 19 0.06 -30.45 -42.11
CA ASP A 19 -1.30 -30.99 -42.30
C ASP A 19 -1.64 -31.96 -41.17
N SER A 20 -0.73 -32.89 -40.86
CA SER A 20 -0.86 -33.81 -39.72
C SER A 20 -1.01 -33.06 -38.39
N ILE A 21 -0.25 -31.96 -38.19
CA ILE A 21 -0.35 -31.15 -36.97
C ILE A 21 -1.69 -30.40 -36.91
N MET A 22 -2.20 -29.87 -38.03
CA MET A 22 -3.51 -29.22 -38.05
C MET A 22 -4.64 -30.19 -37.75
N GLN A 23 -4.60 -31.42 -38.29
CA GLN A 23 -5.62 -32.42 -37.98
C GLN A 23 -5.58 -32.85 -36.50
N ASN A 24 -4.39 -32.98 -35.91
CA ASN A 24 -4.25 -33.23 -34.47
C ASN A 24 -4.86 -32.10 -33.64
N LEU A 25 -4.64 -30.84 -34.03
CA LEU A 25 -5.25 -29.68 -33.37
C LEU A 25 -6.77 -29.70 -33.48
N GLU A 26 -7.33 -30.01 -34.66
CA GLU A 26 -8.77 -30.13 -34.85
C GLU A 26 -9.37 -31.23 -33.96
N THR A 27 -8.74 -32.40 -33.92
CA THR A 27 -9.16 -33.52 -33.08
C THR A 27 -9.07 -33.15 -31.60
N GLY A 28 -7.95 -32.54 -31.20
CA GLY A 28 -7.72 -32.08 -29.83
C GLY A 28 -8.77 -31.06 -29.37
N VAL A 29 -9.20 -30.15 -30.25
CA VAL A 29 -10.26 -29.18 -29.90
C VAL A 29 -11.61 -29.88 -29.73
N VAL A 30 -11.95 -30.90 -30.52
CA VAL A 30 -13.20 -31.65 -30.34
C VAL A 30 -13.20 -32.41 -29.01
N GLU A 31 -12.10 -33.08 -28.67
CA GLU A 31 -11.97 -33.86 -27.43
C GLU A 31 -11.85 -32.98 -26.17
N LEU A 32 -11.40 -31.74 -26.33
CA LEU A 32 -11.18 -30.77 -25.26
C LEU A 32 -12.45 -30.48 -24.45
N PHE A 33 -13.61 -30.38 -25.10
CA PHE A 33 -14.85 -29.92 -24.46
C PHE A 33 -15.62 -31.01 -23.70
N THR A 34 -14.88 -31.89 -23.02
CA THR A 34 -15.39 -32.72 -21.92
C THR A 34 -14.93 -32.11 -20.60
N SER A 35 -15.73 -32.20 -19.53
CA SER A 35 -15.44 -31.50 -18.26
C SER A 35 -14.03 -31.79 -17.73
N GLU A 36 -13.58 -33.06 -17.77
CA GLU A 36 -12.26 -33.47 -17.27
C GLU A 36 -11.13 -32.93 -18.16
N ARG A 37 -11.23 -33.09 -19.48
CA ARG A 37 -10.20 -32.62 -20.42
C ARG A 37 -10.08 -31.10 -20.43
N TYR A 38 -11.20 -30.41 -20.31
CA TYR A 38 -11.25 -28.97 -20.26
C TYR A 38 -10.50 -28.44 -19.04
N GLN A 39 -10.74 -29.02 -17.87
CA GLN A 39 -10.04 -28.66 -16.64
C GLN A 39 -8.53 -28.98 -16.71
N GLU A 40 -8.15 -30.16 -17.22
CA GLU A 40 -6.74 -30.51 -17.47
C GLU A 40 -6.04 -29.50 -18.40
N TYR A 41 -6.76 -29.05 -19.43
CA TYR A 41 -6.27 -28.04 -20.37
C TYR A 41 -6.11 -26.69 -19.71
N LEU A 42 -7.09 -26.20 -18.96
CA LEU A 42 -7.00 -24.91 -18.27
C LEU A 42 -5.84 -24.88 -17.27
N LYS A 43 -5.57 -26.01 -16.58
CA LYS A 43 -4.40 -26.17 -15.71
C LYS A 43 -3.08 -26.15 -16.48
N THR A 44 -3.06 -26.63 -17.72
CA THR A 44 -1.89 -26.48 -18.60
C THR A 44 -1.76 -25.03 -19.07
N MET A 45 -2.88 -24.38 -19.39
CA MET A 45 -2.92 -22.99 -19.86
C MET A 45 -2.44 -22.01 -18.79
N SER A 46 -2.74 -22.22 -17.52
CA SER A 46 -2.25 -21.36 -16.44
C SER A 46 -0.72 -21.27 -16.41
N LYS A 47 -0.01 -22.35 -16.75
CA LYS A 47 1.46 -22.42 -16.81
C LYS A 47 2.05 -21.94 -18.13
N PHE A 48 1.33 -22.17 -19.24
CA PHE A 48 1.80 -21.89 -20.60
C PHE A 48 0.98 -20.79 -21.29
N HIS A 49 0.48 -19.81 -20.55
CA HIS A 49 -0.34 -18.70 -21.08
C HIS A 49 0.42 -17.84 -22.10
N ASN A 50 1.76 -17.83 -22.01
CA ASN A 50 2.70 -17.20 -22.94
C ASN A 50 2.90 -17.96 -24.27
N TYR A 51 2.40 -19.19 -24.39
CA TYR A 51 2.33 -19.91 -25.66
C TYR A 51 0.99 -19.61 -26.36
N SER A 52 0.92 -19.81 -27.67
CA SER A 52 -0.36 -19.70 -28.39
C SER A 52 -1.32 -20.82 -27.97
N PHE A 53 -2.64 -20.59 -28.10
CA PHE A 53 -3.67 -21.60 -27.86
C PHE A 53 -3.31 -22.98 -28.43
N ASN A 54 -2.89 -23.01 -29.71
CA ASN A 54 -2.49 -24.24 -30.40
C ASN A 54 -1.30 -24.94 -29.74
N ASN A 55 -0.28 -24.18 -29.32
CA ASN A 55 0.89 -24.76 -28.67
C ASN A 55 0.55 -25.25 -27.26
N THR A 56 -0.26 -24.51 -26.51
CA THR A 56 -0.77 -24.95 -25.20
C THR A 56 -1.57 -26.24 -25.32
N LEU A 57 -2.44 -26.34 -26.33
CA LEU A 57 -3.21 -27.56 -26.61
C LEU A 57 -2.30 -28.74 -26.99
N LEU A 58 -1.32 -28.52 -27.87
CA LEU A 58 -0.35 -29.55 -28.25
C LEU A 58 0.45 -30.04 -27.04
N ILE A 59 0.87 -29.14 -26.15
CA ILE A 59 1.54 -29.49 -24.91
C ILE A 59 0.60 -30.33 -24.03
N ALA A 60 -0.64 -29.88 -23.80
CA ALA A 60 -1.62 -30.59 -22.98
C ALA A 60 -1.92 -32.01 -23.49
N MET A 61 -2.06 -32.19 -24.81
CA MET A 61 -2.30 -33.49 -25.44
C MET A 61 -1.15 -34.49 -25.22
N GLN A 62 0.09 -33.99 -25.21
CA GLN A 62 1.30 -34.83 -25.14
C GLN A 62 1.79 -35.00 -23.70
N ARG A 63 1.73 -33.97 -22.86
CA ARG A 63 2.29 -33.94 -21.51
C ARG A 63 1.51 -32.95 -20.62
N PRO A 64 0.33 -33.33 -20.11
CA PRO A 64 -0.49 -32.44 -19.27
C PRO A 64 0.15 -32.10 -17.91
N ASP A 65 1.17 -32.87 -17.48
CA ASP A 65 1.97 -32.60 -16.29
C ASP A 65 3.19 -31.69 -16.55
N ALA A 66 3.36 -31.17 -17.78
CA ALA A 66 4.47 -30.27 -18.10
C ALA A 66 4.46 -29.00 -17.21
N THR A 67 5.64 -28.53 -16.87
CA THR A 67 5.87 -27.36 -16.01
C THR A 67 6.71 -26.30 -16.68
N LEU A 68 7.73 -26.69 -17.46
CA LEU A 68 8.57 -25.77 -18.20
C LEU A 68 9.13 -26.46 -19.43
N VAL A 69 8.84 -25.92 -20.63
CA VAL A 69 9.27 -26.53 -21.89
C VAL A 69 10.17 -25.59 -22.68
N THR A 70 11.27 -26.13 -23.21
CA THR A 70 12.10 -25.42 -24.19
C THR A 70 12.85 -26.38 -25.12
N GLY A 71 13.51 -25.83 -26.13
CA GLY A 71 14.28 -26.60 -27.10
C GLY A 71 15.54 -27.22 -26.49
N TYR A 72 15.98 -28.36 -27.05
CA TYR A 72 17.16 -29.09 -26.58
C TYR A 72 18.42 -28.21 -26.40
N ARG A 73 18.71 -27.33 -27.37
CA ARG A 73 19.88 -26.43 -27.30
C ARG A 73 19.74 -25.38 -26.21
N ASN A 74 18.53 -24.91 -25.93
CA ASN A 74 18.28 -23.95 -24.86
C ASN A 74 18.53 -24.59 -23.49
N TRP A 75 18.12 -25.85 -23.32
CA TRP A 75 18.49 -26.61 -22.12
C TRP A 75 19.99 -26.72 -21.94
N GLN A 76 20.74 -27.03 -23.00
CA GLN A 76 22.20 -27.08 -22.94
C GLN A 76 22.82 -25.73 -22.55
N SER A 77 22.30 -24.60 -23.06
CA SER A 77 22.77 -23.28 -22.67
C SER A 77 22.48 -22.92 -21.21
N MET A 78 21.45 -23.53 -20.60
CA MET A 78 21.12 -23.40 -19.18
C MET A 78 21.87 -24.43 -18.29
N GLY A 79 22.89 -25.12 -18.83
CA GLY A 79 23.65 -26.14 -18.09
C GLY A 79 22.87 -27.44 -17.84
N ARG A 80 21.78 -27.68 -18.56
CA ARG A 80 20.94 -28.88 -18.43
C ARG A 80 21.03 -29.78 -19.67
N GLN A 81 20.87 -31.08 -19.45
CA GLN A 81 20.96 -32.11 -20.48
C GLN A 81 19.69 -32.96 -20.50
N VAL A 82 19.06 -33.12 -21.67
CA VAL A 82 17.91 -34.03 -21.83
C VAL A 82 18.37 -35.47 -21.59
N LYS A 83 17.63 -36.21 -20.77
CA LYS A 83 17.88 -37.61 -20.41
C LYS A 83 17.78 -38.49 -21.66
N LYS A 84 18.64 -39.51 -21.73
CA LYS A 84 18.67 -40.44 -22.86
C LYS A 84 17.38 -41.27 -22.90
N GLY A 85 16.71 -41.31 -24.06
CA GLY A 85 15.48 -42.10 -24.26
C GLY A 85 14.18 -41.31 -24.06
N GLU A 86 14.26 -40.06 -23.59
CA GLU A 86 13.09 -39.19 -23.44
C GLU A 86 12.43 -38.85 -24.78
N LYS A 87 11.09 -38.85 -24.80
CA LYS A 87 10.29 -38.43 -25.96
C LYS A 87 9.97 -36.95 -25.87
N GLY A 88 10.33 -36.20 -26.90
CA GLY A 88 10.04 -34.76 -26.95
C GLY A 88 8.59 -34.44 -27.29
N ILE A 89 8.18 -33.23 -26.92
CA ILE A 89 6.86 -32.65 -27.17
C ILE A 89 6.92 -31.87 -28.48
N THR A 90 5.95 -32.09 -29.37
CA THR A 90 5.87 -31.39 -30.66
C THR A 90 5.08 -30.10 -30.51
N ILE A 91 5.66 -28.97 -30.91
CA ILE A 91 5.00 -27.65 -30.96
C ILE A 91 5.22 -26.99 -32.33
N ILE A 92 4.49 -25.92 -32.60
CA ILE A 92 4.62 -25.12 -33.82
C ILE A 92 5.48 -23.88 -33.53
N ALA A 93 6.49 -23.63 -34.36
CA ALA A 93 7.32 -22.43 -34.27
C ALA A 93 7.40 -21.66 -35.60
N PRO A 94 7.52 -20.32 -35.56
CA PRO A 94 7.77 -19.52 -36.75
C PRO A 94 9.06 -19.96 -37.47
N ALA A 95 8.98 -20.05 -38.78
CA ALA A 95 10.09 -20.31 -39.69
C ALA A 95 9.92 -19.44 -40.94
N PRO A 96 9.99 -18.10 -40.80
CA PRO A 96 9.71 -17.18 -41.89
C PRO A 96 10.66 -17.41 -43.06
N ILE A 97 10.12 -17.38 -44.28
CA ILE A 97 10.88 -17.56 -45.52
C ILE A 97 10.91 -16.25 -46.27
N LYS A 98 12.11 -15.75 -46.56
CA LYS A 98 12.31 -14.59 -47.43
C LYS A 98 12.14 -15.03 -48.89
N ARG A 99 11.23 -14.40 -49.61
CA ARG A 99 11.07 -14.58 -51.06
C ARG A 99 11.09 -13.24 -51.76
N LYS A 100 11.77 -13.20 -52.90
CA LYS A 100 11.70 -12.06 -53.80
C LYS A 100 10.42 -12.13 -54.62
N LYS A 101 9.68 -11.04 -54.69
CA LYS A 101 8.44 -10.92 -55.46
C LYS A 101 8.47 -9.63 -56.26
N GLU A 102 8.14 -9.72 -57.54
CA GLU A 102 7.88 -8.53 -58.36
C GLU A 102 6.58 -7.87 -57.88
N GLN A 103 6.69 -6.62 -57.44
CA GLN A 103 5.57 -5.79 -57.02
C GLN A 103 5.56 -4.52 -57.87
N ALA A 104 4.37 -4.10 -58.29
CA ALA A 104 4.23 -2.85 -59.03
C ALA A 104 4.67 -1.68 -58.14
N VAL A 105 5.54 -0.83 -58.66
CA VAL A 105 5.93 0.43 -58.03
C VAL A 105 4.66 1.29 -57.95
N LEU A 106 4.28 1.73 -56.76
CA LEU A 106 3.08 2.54 -56.54
C LEU A 106 3.44 4.02 -56.38
N ASP A 107 2.62 4.91 -56.93
CA ASP A 107 2.72 6.36 -56.70
C ASP A 107 2.15 6.75 -55.32
N GLN A 108 2.15 8.06 -55.01
CA GLN A 108 1.62 8.60 -53.74
C GLN A 108 0.12 8.30 -53.53
N ASP A 109 -0.62 7.96 -54.59
CA ASP A 109 -2.05 7.63 -54.56
C ASP A 109 -2.31 6.10 -54.60
N GLN A 110 -1.28 5.27 -54.36
CA GLN A 110 -1.33 3.80 -54.43
C GLN A 110 -1.68 3.23 -55.82
N LYS A 111 -1.39 3.96 -56.91
CA LYS A 111 -1.60 3.46 -58.27
C LYS A 111 -0.29 2.98 -58.90
N PRO A 112 -0.30 1.93 -59.74
CA PRO A 112 0.89 1.46 -60.43
C PRO A 112 1.51 2.56 -61.29
N VAL A 113 2.78 2.87 -61.04
CA VAL A 113 3.59 3.73 -61.89
C VAL A 113 3.73 3.03 -63.24
N ILE A 114 3.32 3.70 -64.32
CA ILE A 114 3.42 3.17 -65.67
C ILE A 114 4.76 3.60 -66.27
N GLY A 115 5.57 2.64 -66.68
CA GLY A 115 6.85 2.87 -67.33
C GLY A 115 6.72 3.42 -68.77
N PRO A 116 7.84 3.81 -69.40
CA PRO A 116 7.85 4.39 -70.75
C PRO A 116 7.32 3.46 -71.85
N ASP A 117 7.24 2.16 -71.58
CA ASP A 117 6.73 1.10 -72.45
C ASP A 117 5.21 0.86 -72.31
N GLY A 118 4.52 1.64 -71.47
CA GLY A 118 3.09 1.52 -71.22
C GLY A 118 2.71 0.36 -70.30
N LYS A 119 3.68 -0.30 -69.65
CA LYS A 119 3.45 -1.36 -68.66
C LYS A 119 3.70 -0.86 -67.24
N PRO A 120 3.08 -1.46 -66.21
CA PRO A 120 3.40 -1.16 -64.82
C PRO A 120 4.89 -1.41 -64.56
N GLU A 121 5.58 -0.42 -64.01
CA GLU A 121 6.94 -0.56 -63.51
C GLU A 121 6.91 -1.50 -62.29
N THR A 122 7.73 -2.54 -62.30
CA THR A 122 7.80 -3.54 -61.23
C THR A 122 9.16 -3.49 -60.58
N GLU A 123 9.19 -3.48 -59.25
CA GLU A 123 10.40 -3.64 -58.45
C GLU A 123 10.44 -5.02 -57.79
N GLU A 124 11.65 -5.56 -57.63
CA GLU A 124 11.87 -6.84 -56.94
C GLU A 124 11.97 -6.58 -55.43
N VAL A 125 10.88 -6.79 -54.70
CA VAL A 125 10.83 -6.58 -53.24
C VAL A 125 11.06 -7.89 -52.51
N GLU A 126 11.90 -7.88 -51.48
CA GLU A 126 12.06 -9.01 -50.56
C GLU A 126 10.88 -9.04 -49.58
N VAL A 127 9.97 -9.99 -49.76
CA VAL A 127 8.82 -10.20 -48.89
C VAL A 127 9.12 -11.35 -47.92
N THR A 128 8.90 -11.12 -46.63
CA THR A 128 9.00 -12.17 -45.60
C THR A 128 7.66 -12.87 -45.48
N LEU A 129 7.59 -14.12 -45.92
CA LEU A 129 6.39 -14.94 -45.78
C LEU A 129 6.35 -15.58 -44.38
N PRO A 130 5.27 -15.39 -43.61
CA PRO A 130 5.09 -16.08 -42.34
C PRO A 130 4.84 -17.55 -42.63
N CYS A 131 5.83 -18.40 -42.34
CA CYS A 131 5.71 -19.84 -42.41
C CYS A 131 5.95 -20.42 -41.02
N PHE A 132 5.41 -21.62 -40.79
CA PHE A 132 5.54 -22.33 -39.53
C PHE A 132 6.08 -23.74 -39.78
N LYS A 133 6.74 -24.30 -38.78
CA LYS A 133 7.20 -25.68 -38.79
C LYS A 133 6.97 -26.34 -37.45
N ALA A 134 6.77 -27.66 -37.46
CA ALA A 134 6.81 -28.45 -36.25
C ALA A 134 8.25 -28.52 -35.72
N ILE A 135 8.42 -28.24 -34.43
CA ILE A 135 9.68 -28.42 -33.71
C ILE A 135 9.48 -29.29 -32.48
N THR A 136 10.58 -29.77 -31.91
CA THR A 136 10.55 -30.62 -30.72
C THR A 136 11.14 -29.88 -29.53
N VAL A 137 10.39 -29.81 -28.43
CA VAL A 137 10.78 -29.27 -27.13
C VAL A 137 10.75 -30.36 -26.07
N PHE A 138 11.33 -30.10 -24.91
CA PHE A 138 11.37 -31.03 -23.79
C PHE A 138 11.01 -30.30 -22.51
N ASP A 139 10.28 -30.99 -21.63
CA ASP A 139 9.96 -30.50 -20.29
C ASP A 139 11.18 -30.59 -19.35
N ILE A 140 11.23 -29.74 -18.31
CA ILE A 140 12.32 -29.72 -17.34
C ILE A 140 12.53 -31.07 -16.64
N GLU A 141 11.47 -31.83 -16.33
CA GLU A 141 11.60 -33.16 -15.72
C GLU A 141 12.32 -34.16 -16.64
N GLN A 142 12.34 -33.91 -17.95
CA GLN A 142 13.05 -34.71 -18.94
C GLN A 142 14.55 -34.40 -19.00
N THR A 143 15.03 -33.50 -18.14
CA THR A 143 16.43 -33.04 -18.12
C THR A 143 17.11 -33.34 -16.79
N THR A 144 18.44 -33.34 -16.81
CA THR A 144 19.32 -33.40 -15.64
C THR A 144 20.23 -32.17 -15.63
N GLY A 145 20.50 -31.61 -14.45
CA GLY A 145 21.34 -30.43 -14.25
C GLY A 145 20.92 -29.68 -12.99
N GLU A 146 21.59 -28.57 -12.71
CA GLU A 146 21.28 -27.71 -11.55
C GLU A 146 19.82 -27.24 -11.58
N PRO A 147 19.10 -27.30 -10.44
CA PRO A 147 17.75 -26.76 -10.35
C PRO A 147 17.69 -25.35 -10.91
N ILE A 148 16.75 -25.11 -11.80
CA ILE A 148 16.48 -23.74 -12.25
C ILE A 148 15.63 -23.12 -11.17
N GLN A 149 16.13 -22.05 -10.56
CA GLN A 149 15.30 -21.18 -9.73
C GLN A 149 14.29 -20.52 -10.67
N THR A 150 13.09 -21.10 -10.74
CA THR A 150 11.94 -20.38 -11.26
C THR A 150 11.51 -19.42 -10.16
N LEU A 151 11.56 -18.11 -10.41
CA LEU A 151 11.18 -17.08 -9.44
C LEU A 151 9.72 -17.21 -8.96
N ALA A 152 8.86 -17.88 -9.73
CA ALA A 152 7.42 -17.88 -9.53
C ALA A 152 6.89 -18.72 -8.34
N PRO A 153 7.26 -20.00 -8.10
CA PRO A 153 6.45 -20.83 -7.20
C PRO A 153 6.49 -20.37 -5.73
N GLU A 154 7.68 -20.14 -5.16
CA GLU A 154 7.81 -19.82 -3.73
C GLU A 154 7.26 -18.42 -3.37
N ILE A 155 7.41 -17.44 -4.27
CA ILE A 155 6.90 -16.08 -4.09
C ILE A 155 5.37 -16.07 -4.18
N LEU A 156 4.81 -16.80 -5.14
CA LEU A 156 3.35 -16.88 -5.34
C LEU A 156 2.67 -17.69 -4.23
N THR A 157 3.29 -18.76 -3.72
CA THR A 157 2.77 -19.50 -2.56
C THR A 157 2.77 -18.62 -1.30
N ALA A 158 3.82 -17.83 -1.05
CA ALA A 158 3.89 -16.94 0.12
C ALA A 158 2.86 -15.80 0.08
N ALA A 159 2.57 -15.26 -1.11
CA ALA A 159 1.55 -14.23 -1.29
C ALA A 159 0.12 -14.74 -1.03
N VAL A 160 -0.14 -16.01 -1.34
CA VAL A 160 -1.45 -16.64 -1.09
C VAL A 160 -1.70 -16.89 0.39
N GLU A 161 -0.65 -17.03 1.20
CA GLU A 161 -0.77 -17.08 2.66
C GLU A 161 -1.21 -15.72 3.25
N ASP A 162 -0.91 -14.61 2.56
CA ASP A 162 -1.31 -13.25 2.93
C ASP A 162 -2.55 -12.82 2.12
N PHE A 163 -3.72 -13.24 2.61
CA PHE A 163 -5.01 -12.96 1.97
C PHE A 163 -5.22 -11.47 1.68
N ASP A 164 -4.82 -10.58 2.58
CA ASP A 164 -5.05 -9.14 2.44
C ASP A 164 -4.18 -8.56 1.32
N LEU A 165 -2.91 -8.97 1.25
CA LEU A 165 -2.01 -8.58 0.15
C LEU A 165 -2.53 -9.09 -1.20
N PHE A 166 -2.97 -10.35 -1.28
CA PHE A 166 -3.50 -10.90 -2.53
C PHE A 166 -4.80 -10.20 -2.96
N LEU A 167 -5.71 -9.95 -2.02
CA LEU A 167 -6.94 -9.22 -2.31
C LEU A 167 -6.65 -7.79 -2.77
N GLN A 168 -5.69 -7.11 -2.14
CA GLN A 168 -5.24 -5.79 -2.56
C GLN A 168 -4.66 -5.83 -3.98
N ALA A 169 -3.88 -6.85 -4.34
CA ALA A 169 -3.38 -7.01 -5.71
C ALA A 169 -4.53 -7.17 -6.72
N ILE A 170 -5.58 -7.94 -6.39
CA ILE A 170 -6.78 -8.05 -7.25
C ILE A 170 -7.48 -6.68 -7.38
N GLN A 171 -7.59 -5.91 -6.29
CA GLN A 171 -8.18 -4.57 -6.32
C GLN A 171 -7.38 -3.62 -7.23
N GLU A 172 -6.05 -3.67 -7.18
CA GLU A 172 -5.16 -2.84 -8.01
C GLU A 172 -5.23 -3.17 -9.50
N ILE A 173 -5.42 -4.45 -9.86
CA ILE A 173 -5.56 -4.86 -11.27
C ILE A 173 -7.01 -4.76 -11.77
N SER A 174 -7.98 -4.61 -10.89
CA SER A 174 -9.39 -4.54 -11.30
C SER A 174 -9.63 -3.27 -12.11
N PRO A 175 -10.32 -3.34 -13.27
CA PRO A 175 -10.64 -2.15 -14.06
C PRO A 175 -11.69 -1.25 -13.38
N VAL A 176 -12.30 -1.74 -12.30
CA VAL A 176 -13.38 -1.08 -11.55
C VAL A 176 -13.21 -1.29 -10.04
N PRO A 177 -13.71 -0.37 -9.19
CA PRO A 177 -13.64 -0.56 -7.74
C PRO A 177 -14.34 -1.85 -7.28
N ILE A 178 -13.74 -2.51 -6.30
CA ILE A 178 -14.31 -3.68 -5.62
C ILE A 178 -14.80 -3.25 -4.24
N ARG A 179 -16.07 -3.52 -3.94
CA ARG A 179 -16.65 -3.31 -2.62
C ARG A 179 -17.26 -4.59 -2.05
N PHE A 180 -17.36 -4.63 -0.74
CA PHE A 180 -17.99 -5.73 0.00
C PHE A 180 -19.38 -5.31 0.47
N ASP A 181 -20.38 -6.17 0.24
CA ASP A 181 -21.74 -5.91 0.73
C ASP A 181 -22.55 -7.18 1.05
N ALA A 182 -23.71 -6.99 1.68
CA ALA A 182 -24.70 -8.05 1.79
C ALA A 182 -25.36 -8.28 0.43
N ILE A 183 -25.32 -9.51 -0.06
CA ILE A 183 -25.97 -9.92 -1.31
C ILE A 183 -27.09 -10.90 -0.97
N GLU A 184 -28.31 -10.57 -1.37
CA GLU A 184 -29.47 -11.46 -1.23
C GLU A 184 -29.41 -12.62 -2.22
N GLY A 185 -29.82 -13.81 -1.77
CA GLY A 185 -29.84 -15.01 -2.60
C GLY A 185 -28.54 -15.82 -2.59
N SER A 186 -28.31 -16.57 -3.66
CA SER A 186 -27.22 -17.55 -3.77
C SER A 186 -25.96 -17.01 -4.47
N ALA A 187 -25.97 -15.76 -4.92
CA ALA A 187 -24.81 -15.15 -5.57
C ALA A 187 -23.73 -14.81 -4.53
N ASN A 188 -22.47 -15.07 -4.89
CA ASN A 188 -21.30 -14.74 -4.08
C ASN A 188 -20.72 -13.37 -4.46
N GLY A 189 -21.00 -12.89 -5.67
CA GLY A 189 -20.60 -11.58 -6.17
C GLY A 189 -21.32 -11.26 -7.48
N TYR A 190 -21.14 -10.04 -7.96
CA TYR A 190 -21.51 -9.63 -9.31
C TYR A 190 -20.74 -8.38 -9.76
N TYR A 191 -20.49 -8.27 -11.06
CA TYR A 191 -20.08 -7.04 -11.73
C TYR A 191 -21.30 -6.21 -12.17
N HIS A 192 -21.40 -4.97 -11.67
CA HIS A 192 -22.46 -4.02 -12.00
C HIS A 192 -22.09 -3.18 -13.23
N ASN A 193 -22.74 -3.47 -14.36
CA ASN A 193 -22.41 -2.86 -15.66
C ASN A 193 -22.68 -1.34 -15.75
N LEU A 194 -23.63 -0.82 -14.96
CA LEU A 194 -24.02 0.59 -15.00
C LEU A 194 -23.12 1.45 -14.10
N ASP A 195 -22.98 1.05 -12.85
CA ASP A 195 -22.19 1.80 -11.85
C ASP A 195 -20.69 1.53 -11.97
N LYS A 196 -20.30 0.58 -12.83
CA LYS A 196 -18.91 0.16 -13.06
C LYS A 196 -18.22 -0.19 -11.73
N GLU A 197 -18.79 -1.15 -11.03
CA GLU A 197 -18.23 -1.67 -9.77
C GLU A 197 -18.39 -3.18 -9.67
N ILE A 198 -17.56 -3.82 -8.85
CA ILE A 198 -17.68 -5.21 -8.45
C ILE A 198 -18.17 -5.26 -7.00
N VAL A 199 -19.21 -6.04 -6.76
CA VAL A 199 -19.77 -6.25 -5.42
C VAL A 199 -19.52 -7.70 -5.02
N ILE A 200 -18.84 -7.89 -3.90
CA ILE A 200 -18.54 -9.21 -3.32
C ILE A 200 -19.32 -9.39 -2.03
N LYS A 201 -19.87 -10.58 -1.82
CA LYS A 201 -20.60 -10.93 -0.60
C LYS A 201 -19.68 -10.90 0.62
N LYS A 202 -20.11 -10.22 1.68
CA LYS A 202 -19.44 -10.23 2.99
C LYS A 202 -19.42 -11.61 3.63
N ASP A 203 -18.47 -11.82 4.55
CA ASP A 203 -18.38 -12.97 5.45
C ASP A 203 -18.19 -14.34 4.76
N MET A 204 -17.65 -14.34 3.54
CA MET A 204 -17.22 -15.58 2.87
C MET A 204 -15.83 -16.02 3.34
N SER A 205 -15.49 -17.29 3.12
CA SER A 205 -14.12 -17.77 3.34
C SER A 205 -13.14 -17.02 2.45
N GLN A 206 -11.90 -16.84 2.90
CA GLN A 206 -10.84 -16.17 2.13
C GLN A 206 -10.69 -16.75 0.73
N SER A 207 -10.62 -18.08 0.60
CA SER A 207 -10.55 -18.77 -0.70
C SER A 207 -11.74 -18.43 -1.61
N GLN A 208 -12.97 -18.47 -1.08
CA GLN A 208 -14.15 -18.13 -1.88
C GLN A 208 -14.17 -16.64 -2.29
N THR A 209 -13.74 -15.75 -1.40
CA THR A 209 -13.61 -14.32 -1.69
C THR A 209 -12.65 -14.06 -2.83
N LEU A 210 -11.44 -14.66 -2.81
CA LEU A 210 -10.47 -14.50 -3.90
C LEU A 210 -10.99 -15.06 -5.23
N LYS A 211 -11.57 -16.27 -5.23
CA LYS A 211 -12.19 -16.87 -6.43
C LYS A 211 -13.24 -15.95 -7.03
N THR A 212 -14.13 -15.44 -6.19
CA THR A 212 -15.23 -14.56 -6.61
C THR A 212 -14.67 -13.24 -7.14
N ALA A 213 -13.71 -12.62 -6.44
CA ALA A 213 -13.08 -11.37 -6.89
C ALA A 213 -12.44 -11.51 -8.27
N ILE A 214 -11.69 -12.59 -8.51
CA ILE A 214 -11.06 -12.88 -9.80
C ILE A 214 -12.12 -13.11 -10.89
N HIS A 215 -13.18 -13.87 -10.58
CA HIS A 215 -14.27 -14.15 -11.51
C HIS A 215 -15.01 -12.87 -11.95
N GLU A 216 -15.40 -12.03 -10.99
CA GLU A 216 -16.07 -10.77 -11.30
C GLU A 216 -15.14 -9.77 -12.01
N THR A 217 -13.83 -9.80 -11.68
CA THR A 217 -12.81 -9.02 -12.41
C THR A 217 -12.71 -9.48 -13.87
N ALA A 218 -12.79 -10.79 -14.12
CA ALA A 218 -12.82 -11.33 -15.49
C ALA A 218 -14.09 -10.87 -16.23
N HIS A 219 -15.25 -10.83 -15.57
CA HIS A 219 -16.45 -10.23 -16.15
C HIS A 219 -16.28 -8.74 -16.49
N ALA A 220 -15.70 -7.95 -15.58
CA ALA A 220 -15.47 -6.54 -15.83
C ALA A 220 -14.51 -6.30 -17.01
N ARG A 221 -13.49 -7.14 -17.19
CA ARG A 221 -12.54 -7.04 -18.32
C ARG A 221 -13.13 -7.50 -19.65
N LEU A 222 -13.88 -8.60 -19.66
CA LEU A 222 -14.33 -9.26 -20.88
C LEU A 222 -15.72 -8.84 -21.34
N HIS A 223 -16.60 -8.52 -20.39
CA HIS A 223 -18.04 -8.52 -20.58
C HIS A 223 -18.72 -7.20 -20.21
N ASP A 224 -17.94 -6.12 -20.08
CA ASP A 224 -18.46 -4.77 -20.02
C ASP A 224 -19.31 -4.48 -21.26
N LYS A 225 -20.57 -4.12 -21.02
CA LYS A 225 -21.57 -3.92 -22.07
C LYS A 225 -21.16 -2.85 -23.08
N GLU A 226 -20.62 -1.73 -22.64
CA GLU A 226 -20.26 -0.60 -23.52
C GLU A 226 -19.04 -0.96 -24.37
N ILE A 227 -18.05 -1.66 -23.78
CA ILE A 227 -16.88 -2.15 -24.52
C ILE A 227 -17.30 -3.16 -25.57
N MET A 228 -18.15 -4.13 -25.23
CA MET A 228 -18.66 -5.12 -26.19
C MET A 228 -19.44 -4.47 -27.34
N GLU A 229 -20.32 -3.51 -27.03
CA GLU A 229 -21.09 -2.77 -28.03
C GLU A 229 -20.18 -1.96 -28.97
N SER A 230 -19.15 -1.29 -28.43
CA SER A 230 -18.19 -0.52 -29.22
C SER A 230 -17.39 -1.37 -30.22
N GLN A 231 -17.16 -2.65 -29.88
CA GLN A 231 -16.44 -3.61 -30.71
C GLN A 231 -17.38 -4.44 -31.60
N SER A 232 -18.70 -4.21 -31.55
CA SER A 232 -19.72 -5.00 -32.25
C SER A 232 -19.63 -6.50 -31.92
N ILE A 233 -19.31 -6.84 -30.67
CA ILE A 233 -19.21 -8.21 -30.18
C ILE A 233 -20.52 -8.57 -29.45
N GLU A 234 -21.18 -9.64 -29.87
CA GLU A 234 -22.34 -10.20 -29.20
C GLU A 234 -22.01 -11.62 -28.70
N LYS A 235 -22.27 -11.89 -27.42
CA LYS A 235 -22.07 -13.21 -26.79
C LYS A 235 -23.29 -13.56 -25.95
N ASP A 236 -23.72 -14.82 -26.04
CA ASP A 236 -24.74 -15.35 -25.15
C ASP A 236 -24.23 -15.45 -23.70
N ARG A 237 -25.16 -15.52 -22.75
CA ARG A 237 -24.82 -15.55 -21.32
C ARG A 237 -23.90 -16.74 -20.98
N LEU A 238 -24.18 -17.93 -21.50
CA LEU A 238 -23.39 -19.11 -21.16
C LEU A 238 -21.93 -18.97 -21.62
N THR A 239 -21.69 -18.37 -22.79
CA THR A 239 -20.33 -18.03 -23.22
C THR A 239 -19.63 -17.06 -22.28
N LYS A 240 -20.32 -16.04 -21.79
CA LYS A 240 -19.75 -15.09 -20.84
C LYS A 240 -19.34 -15.78 -19.52
N GLU A 241 -20.21 -16.63 -18.98
CA GLU A 241 -19.92 -17.40 -17.76
C GLU A 241 -18.74 -18.38 -17.98
N VAL A 242 -18.74 -19.13 -19.10
CA VAL A 242 -17.65 -20.06 -19.43
C VAL A 242 -16.32 -19.33 -19.50
N GLU A 243 -16.26 -18.19 -20.18
CA GLU A 243 -15.03 -17.41 -20.32
C GLU A 243 -14.55 -16.86 -18.98
N ALA A 244 -15.43 -16.24 -18.19
CA ALA A 244 -15.07 -15.68 -16.88
C ALA A 244 -14.65 -16.76 -15.88
N GLU A 245 -15.39 -17.88 -15.81
CA GLU A 245 -15.06 -19.00 -14.93
C GLU A 245 -13.75 -19.69 -15.35
N SER A 246 -13.50 -19.83 -16.65
CA SER A 246 -12.24 -20.40 -17.14
C SER A 246 -11.04 -19.51 -16.86
N VAL A 247 -11.19 -18.19 -17.02
CA VAL A 247 -10.15 -17.22 -16.63
C VAL A 247 -9.88 -17.32 -15.13
N ALA A 248 -10.92 -17.31 -14.30
CA ALA A 248 -10.78 -17.42 -12.85
C ALA A 248 -10.09 -18.72 -12.44
N TYR A 249 -10.47 -19.85 -13.04
CA TYR A 249 -9.81 -21.14 -12.79
C TYR A 249 -8.32 -21.11 -13.14
N CYS A 250 -7.95 -20.51 -14.28
CA CYS A 250 -6.56 -20.42 -14.71
C CYS A 250 -5.72 -19.53 -13.79
N VAL A 251 -6.24 -18.36 -13.43
CA VAL A 251 -5.57 -17.47 -12.46
C VAL A 251 -5.42 -18.21 -11.13
N CYS A 252 -6.50 -18.74 -10.56
CA CYS A 252 -6.44 -19.51 -9.31
C CYS A 252 -5.43 -20.68 -9.38
N SER A 253 -5.36 -21.39 -10.51
CA SER A 253 -4.41 -22.49 -10.70
C SER A 253 -2.96 -22.02 -10.82
N ALA A 254 -2.69 -20.83 -11.36
CA ALA A 254 -1.35 -20.27 -11.47
C ALA A 254 -0.77 -19.91 -10.09
N PHE A 255 -1.64 -19.43 -9.19
CA PHE A 255 -1.29 -19.08 -7.80
C PHE A 255 -1.56 -20.23 -6.82
N GLU A 256 -1.78 -21.47 -7.28
CA GLU A 256 -2.00 -22.64 -6.41
C GLU A 256 -3.16 -22.52 -5.40
N LEU A 257 -4.15 -21.65 -5.67
CA LEU A 257 -5.38 -21.56 -4.88
C LEU A 257 -6.18 -22.87 -5.00
N ASP A 258 -6.94 -23.20 -3.94
CA ASP A 258 -7.76 -24.40 -3.94
C ASP A 258 -8.85 -24.33 -5.03
N THR A 259 -8.66 -25.09 -6.10
CA THR A 259 -9.60 -25.16 -7.24
C THR A 259 -10.52 -26.38 -7.19
N SER A 260 -10.56 -27.13 -6.09
CA SER A 260 -11.31 -28.39 -5.98
C SER A 260 -12.83 -28.25 -6.19
N GLU A 261 -13.39 -27.08 -5.90
CA GLU A 261 -14.82 -26.78 -6.07
C GLU A 261 -15.20 -26.39 -7.51
N TYR A 262 -14.22 -26.07 -8.37
CA TYR A 262 -14.51 -25.77 -9.77
C TYR A 262 -14.91 -27.05 -10.51
N SER A 263 -15.99 -26.96 -11.29
CA SER A 263 -16.38 -28.03 -12.20
C SER A 263 -17.04 -27.43 -13.44
N PHE A 264 -16.82 -28.07 -14.60
CA PHE A 264 -17.33 -27.59 -15.88
C PHE A 264 -18.33 -28.56 -16.52
N PRO A 265 -19.36 -29.06 -15.81
CA PRO A 265 -20.28 -30.09 -16.34
C PRO A 265 -21.09 -29.58 -17.54
N TYR A 266 -21.25 -28.26 -17.66
CA TYR A 266 -21.99 -27.62 -18.75
C TYR A 266 -21.17 -27.43 -20.03
N ILE A 267 -19.85 -27.69 -20.03
CA ILE A 267 -18.96 -27.38 -21.17
C ILE A 267 -19.30 -28.17 -22.45
N ALA A 268 -19.73 -29.42 -22.29
CA ALA A 268 -20.16 -30.25 -23.41
C ALA A 268 -21.46 -29.72 -24.05
N GLY A 269 -22.37 -29.20 -23.22
CA GLY A 269 -23.59 -28.55 -23.69
C GLY A 269 -23.30 -27.21 -24.37
N TRP A 270 -22.39 -26.41 -23.80
CA TRP A 270 -21.98 -25.12 -24.33
C TRP A 270 -21.29 -25.22 -25.70
N SER A 271 -20.42 -26.22 -25.87
CA SER A 271 -19.69 -26.46 -27.12
C SER A 271 -20.56 -27.08 -28.21
N SER A 272 -21.62 -27.78 -27.83
CA SER A 272 -22.56 -28.42 -28.76
C SER A 272 -23.28 -27.39 -29.63
N GLY A 273 -22.97 -27.37 -30.92
CA GLY A 273 -23.58 -26.47 -31.90
C GLY A 273 -22.76 -25.22 -32.23
N LYS A 274 -21.56 -25.06 -31.65
CA LYS A 274 -20.63 -23.98 -31.99
C LYS A 274 -19.69 -24.35 -33.11
N GLU A 275 -19.32 -23.37 -33.92
CA GLU A 275 -18.29 -23.58 -34.93
C GLU A 275 -16.89 -23.68 -34.29
N MET A 276 -16.02 -24.47 -34.91
CA MET A 276 -14.61 -24.63 -34.51
C MET A 276 -13.90 -23.27 -34.35
N ARG A 277 -14.22 -22.30 -35.21
CA ARG A 277 -13.64 -20.96 -35.16
C ARG A 277 -14.07 -20.19 -33.91
N GLU A 278 -15.33 -20.30 -33.52
CA GLU A 278 -15.87 -19.65 -32.31
C GLU A 278 -15.26 -20.24 -31.05
N LEU A 279 -15.16 -21.56 -30.98
CA LEU A 279 -14.53 -22.27 -29.86
C LEU A 279 -13.06 -21.85 -29.70
N LYS A 280 -12.29 -21.84 -30.80
CA LYS A 280 -10.89 -21.38 -30.80
C LYS A 280 -10.77 -19.91 -30.38
N ALA A 281 -11.69 -19.04 -30.84
CA ALA A 281 -11.68 -17.63 -30.47
C ALA A 281 -11.93 -17.44 -28.97
N SER A 282 -12.91 -18.16 -28.40
CA SER A 282 -13.19 -18.11 -26.96
C SER A 282 -12.00 -18.62 -26.13
N MET A 283 -11.34 -19.69 -26.58
CA MET A 283 -10.14 -20.19 -25.89
C MET A 283 -8.96 -19.20 -25.97
N ASP A 284 -8.78 -18.50 -27.08
CA ASP A 284 -7.72 -17.49 -27.19
C ASP A 284 -8.01 -16.25 -26.34
N VAL A 285 -9.29 -15.85 -26.21
CA VAL A 285 -9.74 -14.81 -25.27
C VAL A 285 -9.42 -15.22 -23.83
N ILE A 286 -9.82 -16.42 -23.42
CA ILE A 286 -9.53 -16.95 -22.08
C ILE A 286 -8.01 -16.97 -21.82
N ARG A 287 -7.23 -17.50 -22.77
CA ARG A 287 -5.77 -17.54 -22.70
C ARG A 287 -5.16 -16.16 -22.51
N LYS A 288 -5.54 -15.21 -23.35
CA LYS A 288 -4.99 -13.86 -23.33
C LYS A 288 -5.31 -13.17 -22.02
N THR A 289 -6.59 -13.16 -21.63
CA THR A 289 -7.03 -12.45 -20.42
C THR A 289 -6.51 -13.09 -19.15
N ALA A 290 -6.48 -14.42 -19.05
CA ALA A 290 -5.87 -15.09 -17.91
C ALA A 290 -4.36 -14.81 -17.83
N GLY A 291 -3.65 -14.83 -18.97
CA GLY A 291 -2.23 -14.50 -19.02
C GLY A 291 -1.94 -13.09 -18.55
N GLU A 292 -2.67 -12.10 -19.08
CA GLU A 292 -2.55 -10.70 -18.66
C GLU A 292 -2.83 -10.53 -17.16
N MET A 293 -3.89 -11.17 -16.63
CA MET A 293 -4.19 -11.12 -15.20
C MET A 293 -3.12 -11.80 -14.34
N ILE A 294 -2.57 -12.94 -14.79
CA ILE A 294 -1.51 -13.65 -14.07
C ILE A 294 -0.26 -12.77 -14.01
N ASP A 295 0.19 -12.23 -15.15
CA ASP A 295 1.39 -11.40 -15.24
C ASP A 295 1.25 -10.13 -14.38
N GLU A 296 0.11 -9.42 -14.48
CA GLU A 296 -0.15 -8.21 -13.69
C GLU A 296 -0.24 -8.51 -12.18
N LEU A 297 -0.91 -9.59 -11.78
CA LEU A 297 -0.96 -9.99 -10.37
C LEU A 297 0.42 -10.37 -9.85
N THR A 298 1.21 -11.11 -10.62
CA THR A 298 2.58 -11.48 -10.24
C THR A 298 3.42 -10.22 -10.01
N GLU A 299 3.40 -9.26 -10.94
CA GLU A 299 4.13 -7.99 -10.79
C GLU A 299 3.68 -7.21 -9.55
N LYS A 300 2.37 -7.06 -9.33
CA LYS A 300 1.84 -6.33 -8.16
C LYS A 300 2.20 -6.99 -6.84
N ILE A 301 2.10 -8.31 -6.78
CA ILE A 301 2.45 -9.09 -5.60
C ILE A 301 3.94 -8.97 -5.30
N GLU A 302 4.81 -9.09 -6.31
CA GLU A 302 6.26 -8.92 -6.15
C GLU A 302 6.60 -7.55 -5.56
N MET A 303 6.05 -6.47 -6.15
CA MET A 303 6.26 -5.11 -5.66
C MET A 303 5.78 -4.93 -4.21
N MET A 304 4.60 -5.45 -3.86
CA MET A 304 4.04 -5.34 -2.52
C MET A 304 4.86 -6.13 -1.49
N LEU A 305 5.32 -7.33 -1.85
CA LEU A 305 6.18 -8.15 -1.01
C LEU A 305 7.53 -7.48 -0.78
N GLU A 306 8.16 -6.90 -1.80
CA GLU A 306 9.40 -6.15 -1.66
C GLU A 306 9.24 -4.97 -0.68
N GLN A 307 8.18 -4.18 -0.84
CA GLN A 307 7.87 -3.07 0.07
C GLN A 307 7.63 -3.55 1.52
N LYS A 308 6.88 -4.65 1.69
CA LYS A 308 6.65 -5.26 3.00
C LYS A 308 7.96 -5.72 3.64
N GLN A 309 8.82 -6.37 2.87
CA GLN A 309 10.13 -6.84 3.33
C GLN A 309 11.06 -5.68 3.70
N GLU A 310 11.11 -4.62 2.90
CA GLU A 310 11.88 -3.41 3.22
C GLU A 310 11.40 -2.76 4.52
N LYS A 311 10.08 -2.66 4.69
CA LYS A 311 9.48 -2.12 5.92
C LYS A 311 9.77 -2.98 7.14
N LEU A 312 9.69 -4.30 7.01
CA LEU A 312 10.05 -5.25 8.08
C LEU A 312 11.54 -5.19 8.40
N LEU A 313 12.40 -5.11 7.38
CA LEU A 313 13.84 -4.96 7.56
C LEU A 313 14.17 -3.69 8.33
N ALA A 314 13.61 -2.55 7.94
CA ALA A 314 13.79 -1.28 8.64
C ALA A 314 13.32 -1.38 10.11
N ALA A 315 12.26 -2.13 10.38
CA ALA A 315 11.77 -2.36 11.74
C ALA A 315 12.73 -3.24 12.56
N VAL A 316 13.28 -4.30 11.96
CA VAL A 316 14.31 -5.14 12.59
C VAL A 316 15.59 -4.34 12.88
N GLU A 317 15.98 -3.46 11.96
CA GLU A 317 17.10 -2.54 12.14
C GLU A 317 16.85 -1.51 13.23
N ALA A 318 15.63 -0.95 13.31
CA ALA A 318 15.22 -0.06 14.38
C ALA A 318 15.19 -0.75 15.76
N ALA A 319 14.98 -2.06 15.79
CA ALA A 319 15.12 -2.88 16.99
C ALA A 319 16.58 -3.16 17.37
N GLY A 320 17.54 -2.93 16.46
CA GLY A 320 18.97 -3.09 16.72
C GLY A 320 19.61 -4.34 16.12
N TYR A 321 19.06 -4.85 15.02
CA TYR A 321 19.60 -6.00 14.30
C TYR A 321 19.98 -5.64 12.86
N ARG A 322 21.15 -6.10 12.39
CA ARG A 322 21.56 -6.02 10.98
C ARG A 322 21.18 -7.29 10.24
N PHE A 323 20.72 -7.16 9.01
CA PHE A 323 20.49 -8.32 8.16
C PHE A 323 21.82 -8.85 7.57
N ALA A 324 22.12 -10.11 7.90
CA ALA A 324 23.35 -10.80 7.52
C ALA A 324 23.09 -11.58 6.22
N LYS A 325 23.06 -10.86 5.10
CA LYS A 325 22.63 -11.39 3.80
C LYS A 325 23.53 -12.52 3.29
N GLU A 326 24.83 -12.47 3.57
CA GLU A 326 25.81 -13.46 3.11
C GLU A 326 25.73 -14.77 3.92
N GLU A 327 25.33 -14.67 5.19
CA GLU A 327 25.12 -15.79 6.10
C GLU A 327 23.70 -16.40 5.98
N SER A 328 22.78 -15.65 5.38
CA SER A 328 21.43 -16.11 5.07
C SER A 328 21.40 -17.06 3.88
N ASN A 329 20.49 -18.02 3.88
CA ASN A 329 20.29 -18.97 2.79
C ASN A 329 18.80 -19.26 2.58
N SER A 330 18.46 -20.11 1.62
CA SER A 330 17.07 -20.45 1.29
C SER A 330 16.27 -21.10 2.42
N GLN A 331 16.91 -21.52 3.53
CA GLN A 331 16.22 -22.10 4.68
C GLN A 331 16.10 -21.16 5.88
N HIS A 332 17.01 -20.18 6.01
CA HIS A 332 17.05 -19.28 7.17
C HIS A 332 17.61 -17.90 6.80
N LEU A 333 16.89 -16.87 7.23
CA LEU A 333 17.30 -15.48 7.33
C LEU A 333 18.03 -15.26 8.67
N GLN A 334 19.20 -14.65 8.63
CA GLN A 334 20.01 -14.37 9.80
C GLN A 334 20.11 -12.87 10.06
N PHE A 335 19.89 -12.47 11.30
CA PHE A 335 20.08 -11.09 11.75
C PHE A 335 21.02 -11.04 12.97
N ILE A 336 21.96 -10.10 12.94
CA ILE A 336 23.05 -9.98 13.92
C ILE A 336 22.82 -8.72 14.76
N PRO A 337 22.94 -8.77 16.09
CA PRO A 337 22.93 -7.57 16.93
C PRO A 337 23.90 -6.50 16.41
N ASP A 338 23.47 -5.25 16.40
CA ASP A 338 24.25 -4.14 15.89
C ASP A 338 25.27 -3.56 16.88
N GLY A 339 25.40 -4.16 18.06
CA GLY A 339 26.35 -3.75 19.11
C GLY A 339 25.94 -2.48 19.87
N ALA A 340 25.21 -1.57 19.23
CA ALA A 340 24.72 -0.32 19.82
C ALA A 340 23.49 -0.54 20.72
N HIS A 341 22.62 -1.49 20.37
CA HIS A 341 21.44 -1.82 21.16
C HIS A 341 21.67 -3.09 21.99
N ARG A 342 21.03 -3.15 23.17
CA ARG A 342 21.18 -4.27 24.11
C ARG A 342 20.41 -5.52 23.65
N MET A 343 20.87 -6.15 22.57
CA MET A 343 20.25 -7.35 22.01
C MET A 343 20.91 -8.65 22.47
N GLN A 344 20.09 -9.67 22.72
CA GLN A 344 20.55 -10.99 23.15
C GLN A 344 20.62 -11.95 21.97
N GLY A 345 21.83 -12.18 21.49
CA GLY A 345 22.11 -13.22 20.48
C GLY A 345 21.55 -12.92 19.09
N HIS A 346 21.87 -13.81 18.15
CA HIS A 346 21.40 -13.73 16.77
C HIS A 346 19.92 -14.06 16.66
N LEU A 347 19.23 -13.40 15.73
CA LEU A 347 17.88 -13.73 15.34
C LEU A 347 17.93 -14.59 14.07
N PHE A 348 17.21 -15.71 14.10
CA PHE A 348 17.04 -16.60 12.94
C PHE A 348 15.56 -16.72 12.62
N ALA A 349 15.20 -16.53 11.36
CA ALA A 349 13.83 -16.67 10.88
C ALA A 349 13.83 -17.55 9.62
N LYS A 350 12.87 -18.46 9.48
CA LYS A 350 12.76 -19.30 8.27
C LYS A 350 12.18 -18.55 7.08
N SER A 351 11.44 -17.48 7.34
CA SER A 351 10.77 -16.66 6.32
C SER A 351 10.49 -15.27 6.84
N TRP A 352 10.10 -14.36 5.94
CA TRP A 352 9.65 -13.02 6.31
C TRP A 352 8.37 -13.02 7.16
N ASN A 353 7.51 -14.03 7.04
CA ASN A 353 6.34 -14.20 7.92
C ASN A 353 6.74 -14.54 9.37
N GLU A 354 7.91 -15.15 9.60
CA GLU A 354 8.48 -15.28 10.96
C GLU A 354 9.08 -13.96 11.46
N VAL A 355 9.68 -13.17 10.57
CA VAL A 355 10.19 -11.83 10.90
C VAL A 355 9.04 -10.90 11.30
N GLU A 356 7.94 -10.90 10.56
CA GLU A 356 6.73 -10.12 10.86
C GLU A 356 6.19 -10.45 12.25
N ARG A 357 5.99 -11.73 12.57
CA ARG A 357 5.56 -12.18 13.90
C ARG A 357 6.53 -11.77 15.01
N TRP A 358 7.83 -11.75 14.71
CA TRP A 358 8.84 -11.26 15.65
C TRP A 358 8.71 -9.75 15.87
N VAL A 359 8.52 -8.96 14.81
CA VAL A 359 8.29 -7.52 14.88
C VAL A 359 7.03 -7.21 15.69
N GLU A 360 5.92 -7.91 15.46
CA GLU A 360 4.69 -7.80 16.25
C GLU A 360 4.94 -8.10 17.73
N ALA A 361 5.71 -9.14 18.04
CA ALA A 361 6.05 -9.49 19.42
C ALA A 361 6.87 -8.39 20.12
N ILE A 362 7.76 -7.69 19.40
CA ILE A 362 8.49 -6.52 19.94
C ILE A 362 7.52 -5.36 20.21
N ILE A 363 6.56 -5.12 19.33
CA ILE A 363 5.53 -4.09 19.52
C ILE A 363 4.66 -4.38 20.75
N GLU A 364 4.31 -5.64 20.98
CA GLU A 364 3.49 -6.03 22.12
C GLU A 364 4.24 -6.08 23.45
N LYS A 365 5.46 -6.64 23.46
CA LYS A 365 6.16 -7.10 24.67
C LYS A 365 7.61 -6.61 24.79
N GLY A 366 8.10 -5.86 23.80
CA GLY A 366 9.44 -5.28 23.82
C GLY A 366 9.61 -4.26 24.94
N ASP A 367 10.86 -3.92 25.26
CA ASP A 367 11.10 -2.80 26.15
C ASP A 367 10.59 -1.48 25.53
N PRO A 368 10.22 -0.47 26.33
CA PRO A 368 9.57 0.73 25.82
C PRO A 368 10.34 1.46 24.70
N ILE A 369 11.68 1.40 24.74
CA ILE A 369 12.54 2.08 23.78
C ILE A 369 12.50 1.36 22.44
N GLN A 370 12.70 0.05 22.45
CA GLN A 370 12.65 -0.76 21.23
C GLN A 370 11.25 -0.78 20.63
N LYS A 371 10.25 -0.92 21.48
CA LYS A 371 8.85 -0.85 21.08
C LYS A 371 8.57 0.43 20.29
N GLU A 372 8.88 1.60 20.84
CA GLU A 372 8.60 2.87 20.17
C GLU A 372 9.34 2.99 18.83
N ARG A 373 10.60 2.53 18.77
CA ARG A 373 11.39 2.57 17.54
C ARG A 373 10.80 1.71 16.43
N VAL A 374 10.41 0.48 16.77
CA VAL A 374 9.77 -0.44 15.84
C VAL A 374 8.39 0.07 15.43
N GLU A 375 7.56 0.52 16.39
CA GLU A 375 6.23 1.06 16.12
C GLU A 375 6.29 2.28 15.19
N ARG A 376 7.28 3.16 15.32
CA ARG A 376 7.44 4.33 14.44
C ARG A 376 7.80 3.98 13.00
N VAL A 377 8.46 2.84 12.78
CA VAL A 377 8.74 2.33 11.42
C VAL A 377 7.49 1.67 10.83
N ILE A 378 6.78 0.88 11.63
CA ILE A 378 5.62 0.12 11.15
C ILE A 378 4.37 1.02 11.00
N TYR A 379 4.18 1.95 11.93
CA TYR A 379 3.00 2.82 12.06
C TYR A 379 3.40 4.30 12.28
N PRO A 380 4.15 4.92 11.36
CA PRO A 380 4.61 6.30 11.51
C PRO A 380 3.46 7.29 11.76
N GLU A 381 2.29 7.03 11.18
CA GLU A 381 1.08 7.85 11.31
C GLU A 381 0.50 7.93 12.73
N ARG A 382 0.88 7.01 13.63
CA ARG A 382 0.44 7.05 15.04
C ARG A 382 1.17 8.11 15.87
N PHE A 383 2.19 8.76 15.30
CA PHE A 383 3.05 9.68 16.02
C PHE A 383 3.04 11.07 15.40
N GLU A 384 2.61 12.07 16.18
CA GLU A 384 2.58 13.47 15.74
C GLU A 384 3.98 14.10 15.62
N GLN A 385 4.93 13.64 16.45
CA GLN A 385 6.30 14.17 16.50
C GLN A 385 7.28 13.19 15.84
N SER A 386 8.17 13.72 15.01
CA SER A 386 9.33 13.03 14.46
C SER A 386 10.43 12.77 15.50
N PHE A 387 11.39 11.90 15.16
CA PHE A 387 12.54 11.64 16.02
C PHE A 387 13.37 12.89 16.28
N GLU A 388 13.52 13.75 15.29
CA GLU A 388 14.24 15.02 15.42
C GLU A 388 13.49 15.97 16.36
N GLU A 389 12.17 16.09 16.25
CA GLU A 389 11.40 16.99 17.12
C GLU A 389 11.43 16.57 18.59
N MET A 390 11.47 15.26 18.83
CA MET A 390 11.65 14.72 20.19
C MET A 390 13.01 15.10 20.80
N MET A 391 14.03 15.41 19.99
CA MET A 391 15.33 15.89 20.49
C MET A 391 15.18 17.14 21.35
N PHE A 392 14.28 18.03 20.96
CA PHE A 392 14.12 19.34 21.57
C PHE A 392 12.94 19.41 22.55
N THR A 393 11.97 18.50 22.44
CA THR A 393 10.74 18.50 23.26
C THR A 393 10.79 17.53 24.44
N ARG A 394 11.57 16.45 24.35
CA ARG A 394 11.70 15.44 25.41
C ARG A 394 12.89 15.77 26.33
N LYS A 395 12.79 15.33 27.58
CA LYS A 395 13.85 15.51 28.60
C LYS A 395 14.75 14.29 28.74
N GLU A 396 14.59 13.28 27.90
CA GLU A 396 15.35 12.04 27.96
C GLU A 396 16.73 12.23 27.32
N CYS A 397 17.69 11.36 27.63
CA CYS A 397 19.00 11.41 26.99
C CYS A 397 18.89 11.05 25.51
N ARG A 398 19.23 12.00 24.63
CA ARG A 398 19.06 11.86 23.18
C ARG A 398 20.25 12.39 22.41
N LEU A 399 20.43 11.84 21.21
CA LEU A 399 21.48 12.20 20.26
C LEU A 399 20.83 12.47 18.91
N SER A 400 21.28 13.51 18.21
CA SER A 400 20.91 13.78 16.82
C SER A 400 22.15 14.14 16.00
N ILE A 401 22.28 13.53 14.82
CA ILE A 401 23.40 13.74 13.89
C ILE A 401 22.87 14.46 12.66
N TYR A 402 23.63 15.48 12.26
CA TYR A 402 23.32 16.40 11.19
C TYR A 402 24.45 16.40 10.18
N HIS A 403 24.13 16.12 8.92
CA HIS A 403 25.08 16.22 7.82
C HIS A 403 24.79 17.46 6.99
N LEU A 404 25.86 18.09 6.53
CA LEU A 404 25.77 19.21 5.61
C LEU A 404 25.11 18.75 4.31
N ASP A 405 24.13 19.51 3.80
CA ASP A 405 23.49 19.19 2.54
C ASP A 405 24.49 19.36 1.38
N LYS A 406 24.86 18.23 0.77
CA LYS A 406 25.83 18.17 -0.34
C LYS A 406 25.35 18.92 -1.59
N ASN A 407 24.05 19.17 -1.70
CA ASN A 407 23.42 19.93 -2.77
C ASN A 407 23.00 21.34 -2.33
N GLY A 408 23.21 21.69 -1.07
CA GLY A 408 22.84 22.96 -0.47
C GLY A 408 23.90 24.05 -0.64
N SER A 409 23.57 25.25 -0.13
CA SER A 409 24.45 26.43 -0.10
C SER A 409 25.75 26.19 0.68
N GLY A 410 25.75 25.23 1.61
CA GLY A 410 26.89 24.85 2.43
C GLY A 410 27.98 24.04 1.70
N ARG A 411 27.74 23.48 0.50
CA ARG A 411 28.61 22.48 -0.16
C ARG A 411 30.12 22.78 -0.12
N ALA A 412 30.53 24.04 -0.25
CA ALA A 412 31.94 24.45 -0.22
C ALA A 412 32.63 24.24 1.15
N GLN A 413 31.87 23.91 2.19
CA GLN A 413 32.32 23.69 3.57
C GLN A 413 32.53 22.20 3.89
N LEU A 414 32.17 21.28 2.96
CA LEU A 414 32.38 19.85 3.14
C LEU A 414 33.84 19.54 3.43
N PHE A 415 34.09 18.83 4.53
CA PHE A 415 35.43 18.43 5.00
C PHE A 415 36.37 19.60 5.33
N VAL A 416 35.83 20.80 5.54
CA VAL A 416 36.59 21.98 5.97
C VAL A 416 36.52 22.10 7.49
N GLY A 417 37.68 22.24 8.15
CA GLY A 417 37.75 22.38 9.61
C GLY A 417 37.38 23.79 10.08
N MET A 418 37.13 23.95 11.37
CA MET A 418 36.56 25.21 11.88
C MET A 418 37.51 26.40 11.75
N GLU A 419 38.82 26.18 11.90
CA GLU A 419 39.87 27.20 11.70
C GLU A 419 39.80 27.79 10.28
N ASP A 420 39.74 26.95 9.26
CA ASP A 420 39.67 27.37 7.86
C ASP A 420 38.36 28.09 7.52
N LEU A 421 37.24 27.71 8.18
CA LEU A 421 35.95 28.40 8.03
C LEU A 421 36.02 29.81 8.62
N GLN A 422 36.62 29.95 9.80
CA GLN A 422 36.81 31.24 10.46
C GLN A 422 37.72 32.18 9.66
N GLU A 423 38.82 31.68 9.10
CA GLU A 423 39.70 32.48 8.22
C GLU A 423 38.97 33.04 7.00
N LYS A 424 38.01 32.27 6.47
CA LYS A 424 37.17 32.67 5.33
C LYS A 424 35.95 33.51 5.74
N GLY A 425 35.75 33.76 7.03
CA GLY A 425 34.58 34.46 7.55
C GLY A 425 33.25 33.72 7.32
N ILE A 426 33.30 32.38 7.26
CA ILE A 426 32.14 31.52 7.06
C ILE A 426 31.63 31.04 8.42
N THR A 427 30.34 31.20 8.68
CA THR A 427 29.66 30.71 9.89
C THR A 427 28.90 29.43 9.58
N VAL A 428 28.97 28.46 10.48
CA VAL A 428 28.19 27.21 10.41
C VAL A 428 26.78 27.50 10.89
N THR A 429 25.79 27.36 10.01
CA THR A 429 24.37 27.66 10.30
C THR A 429 23.49 26.45 10.08
N ALA A 430 22.48 26.26 10.95
CA ALA A 430 21.67 25.03 11.00
C ALA A 430 20.77 24.79 9.77
N ASP A 431 20.52 25.82 8.94
CA ASP A 431 19.73 25.73 7.71
C ASP A 431 20.44 24.98 6.58
N GLN A 432 21.77 24.85 6.66
CA GLN A 432 22.60 24.13 5.70
C GLN A 432 22.68 22.63 5.97
N TYR A 433 22.06 22.18 7.06
CA TYR A 433 22.17 20.83 7.58
C TYR A 433 20.84 20.09 7.54
N ARG A 434 20.93 18.78 7.31
CA ARG A 434 19.81 17.83 7.43
C ARG A 434 20.06 16.88 8.59
N CYS A 435 19.06 16.67 9.44
CA CYS A 435 19.08 15.59 10.42
C CYS A 435 19.07 14.25 9.68
N VAL A 436 20.10 13.44 9.89
CA VAL A 436 20.26 12.11 9.27
C VAL A 436 20.02 10.98 10.26
N TYR A 437 20.11 11.27 11.56
CA TYR A 437 19.86 10.29 12.62
C TYR A 437 19.41 11.00 13.88
N SER A 438 18.44 10.43 14.59
CA SER A 438 18.07 10.90 15.92
C SER A 438 17.49 9.76 16.73
N SER A 439 18.05 9.53 17.93
CA SER A 439 17.61 8.43 18.80
C SER A 439 17.85 8.71 20.28
N LEU A 440 17.33 7.83 21.12
CA LEU A 440 17.71 7.74 22.53
C LEU A 440 19.18 7.32 22.64
N TYR A 441 19.85 7.80 23.69
CA TYR A 441 21.28 7.59 23.89
C TYR A 441 21.59 7.26 25.34
N LEU A 442 22.68 6.52 25.58
CA LEU A 442 23.04 6.09 26.91
C LEU A 442 23.51 7.29 27.77
N PRO A 443 22.92 7.48 28.97
CA PRO A 443 23.39 8.52 29.89
C PRO A 443 24.81 8.16 30.33
N ASN A 444 25.78 9.04 30.06
CA ASN A 444 27.21 9.01 30.44
C ASN A 444 28.23 8.65 29.35
N GLU A 445 27.83 8.48 28.09
CA GLU A 445 28.82 8.40 27.02
C GLU A 445 29.29 9.80 26.59
N ASP A 446 30.58 9.93 26.28
CA ASP A 446 31.21 11.17 25.83
C ASP A 446 31.25 11.26 24.30
N MET A 447 31.64 12.43 23.77
CA MET A 447 31.69 12.64 22.31
C MET A 447 32.67 11.69 21.59
N ASN A 448 33.69 11.14 22.27
CA ASN A 448 34.60 10.17 21.66
C ASN A 448 33.93 8.80 21.52
N ALA A 449 33.12 8.40 22.50
CA ALA A 449 32.30 7.20 22.41
C ALA A 449 31.29 7.31 21.26
N VAL A 450 30.59 8.46 21.14
CA VAL A 450 29.72 8.75 19.99
C VAL A 450 30.51 8.59 18.68
N TYR A 451 31.69 9.23 18.58
CA TYR A 451 32.51 9.14 17.38
C TYR A 451 32.86 7.70 17.00
N SER A 452 33.30 6.89 17.97
CA SER A 452 33.68 5.50 17.74
C SER A 452 32.49 4.67 17.30
N ILE A 453 31.33 4.80 17.95
CA ILE A 453 30.10 4.08 17.55
C ILE A 453 29.77 4.38 16.09
N PHE A 454 29.68 5.65 15.70
CA PHE A 454 29.25 6.01 14.34
C PHE A 454 30.33 5.86 13.24
N ASN A 455 31.56 5.47 13.60
CA ASN A 455 32.63 5.17 12.66
C ASN A 455 32.98 3.67 12.59
N ASP A 456 32.94 2.97 13.72
CA ASP A 456 33.39 1.59 13.83
C ASP A 456 32.22 0.58 13.76
N ASP A 457 31.10 0.87 14.44
CA ASP A 457 29.92 -0.02 14.50
C ASP A 457 28.60 0.78 14.64
N PRO A 458 28.18 1.52 13.59
CA PRO A 458 27.07 2.47 13.69
C PRO A 458 25.72 1.74 13.78
N PRO A 459 24.72 2.20 14.55
CA PRO A 459 23.39 1.57 14.65
C PRO A 459 22.85 0.98 13.34
N ALA A 460 22.15 -0.17 13.39
CA ALA A 460 21.65 -0.83 12.18
C ALA A 460 20.76 0.06 11.29
N ASP A 461 20.00 0.94 11.93
CA ASP A 461 19.12 1.93 11.29
C ASP A 461 19.83 3.23 10.89
N TYR A 462 21.14 3.36 11.13
CA TYR A 462 21.96 4.46 10.64
C TYR A 462 22.37 4.22 9.18
N LYS A 463 21.69 4.89 8.24
CA LYS A 463 21.92 4.74 6.79
C LYS A 463 22.77 5.84 6.16
N ALA A 464 23.32 6.74 6.97
CA ALA A 464 24.16 7.84 6.49
C ALA A 464 25.67 7.46 6.52
N HIS A 465 26.53 8.33 5.99
CA HIS A 465 27.98 8.09 6.05
C HIS A 465 28.51 8.20 7.48
N SER A 466 29.68 7.63 7.73
CA SER A 466 30.37 7.74 9.02
C SER A 466 30.53 9.21 9.44
N LEU A 467 30.51 9.44 10.75
CA LEU A 467 30.65 10.77 11.33
C LEU A 467 32.03 11.36 11.01
N SER A 468 32.04 12.52 10.36
CA SER A 468 33.23 13.09 9.71
C SER A 468 33.32 14.61 9.86
N VAL A 469 34.47 15.20 9.49
CA VAL A 469 34.66 16.65 9.50
C VAL A 469 33.54 17.33 8.74
N SER A 470 33.01 18.43 9.29
CA SER A 470 31.85 19.20 8.82
C SER A 470 30.47 18.71 9.27
N ASP A 471 30.37 17.54 9.91
CA ASP A 471 29.11 17.07 10.51
C ASP A 471 28.85 17.77 11.86
N VAL A 472 27.58 17.80 12.29
CA VAL A 472 27.18 18.39 13.57
C VAL A 472 26.40 17.37 14.40
N VAL A 473 26.68 17.33 15.69
CA VAL A 473 26.02 16.44 16.65
C VAL A 473 25.34 17.28 17.73
N ILE A 474 24.05 17.08 17.95
CA ILE A 474 23.34 17.63 19.10
C ILE A 474 23.17 16.52 20.13
N MET A 475 23.53 16.80 21.38
CA MET A 475 23.24 15.94 22.53
C MET A 475 22.27 16.64 23.47
N ASN A 476 21.28 15.90 23.97
CA ASN A 476 20.37 16.32 25.02
C ASN A 476 20.64 15.42 26.22
N GLN A 477 21.22 15.96 27.29
CA GLN A 477 21.47 15.24 28.54
C GLN A 477 20.53 15.75 29.62
N ASN A 478 19.36 15.11 29.73
CA ASN A 478 18.33 15.47 30.72
C ASN A 478 17.81 16.92 30.61
N GLY A 479 17.73 17.45 29.39
CA GLY A 479 17.33 18.82 29.08
C GLY A 479 18.50 19.79 28.83
N ASP A 480 19.74 19.42 29.14
CA ASP A 480 20.94 20.18 28.75
C ASP A 480 21.29 19.84 27.29
N MET A 481 20.94 20.74 26.37
CA MET A 481 21.17 20.57 24.93
C MET A 481 22.42 21.32 24.48
N LYS A 482 23.36 20.61 23.85
CA LYS A 482 24.58 21.18 23.26
C LYS A 482 24.81 20.64 21.86
N ALA A 483 25.25 21.52 20.97
CA ALA A 483 25.61 21.18 19.60
C ALA A 483 27.13 21.24 19.42
N TYR A 484 27.68 20.28 18.69
CA TYR A 484 29.11 20.11 18.47
C TYR A 484 29.40 19.89 16.99
N PHE A 485 30.24 20.74 16.42
CA PHE A 485 30.86 20.56 15.12
C PHE A 485 31.97 19.53 15.20
N VAL A 486 31.97 18.56 14.28
CA VAL A 486 33.05 17.57 14.12
C VAL A 486 34.19 18.24 13.35
N ASP A 487 35.32 18.44 14.01
CA ASP A 487 36.49 19.09 13.42
C ASP A 487 37.59 18.05 13.09
N ARG A 488 38.69 18.50 12.47
CA ARG A 488 39.87 17.67 12.18
C ARG A 488 40.42 16.98 13.42
N PHE A 489 40.30 17.63 14.57
CA PHE A 489 40.72 17.12 15.86
C PHE A 489 39.65 17.42 16.91
N GLY A 490 38.85 16.41 17.24
CA GLY A 490 37.83 16.52 18.28
C GLY A 490 36.61 17.32 17.83
N PHE A 491 36.04 18.06 18.78
CA PHE A 491 34.73 18.69 18.64
C PHE A 491 34.76 20.14 19.09
N GLN A 492 34.05 20.99 18.36
CA GLN A 492 33.89 22.40 18.71
C GLN A 492 32.42 22.74 18.96
N GLU A 493 32.12 23.36 20.10
CA GLU A 493 30.74 23.73 20.45
C GLU A 493 30.18 24.82 19.52
N LEU A 494 28.93 24.63 19.10
CA LEU A 494 28.15 25.59 18.31
C LEU A 494 26.99 26.13 19.17
N PRO A 495 27.16 27.26 19.87
CA PRO A 495 26.20 27.72 20.87
C PRO A 495 24.83 28.09 20.29
N ASP A 496 24.80 28.62 19.06
CA ASP A 496 23.56 29.11 18.43
C ASP A 496 22.79 28.00 17.69
N PHE A 497 23.45 26.88 17.35
CA PHE A 497 22.92 25.86 16.44
C PHE A 497 21.64 25.18 16.97
N VAL A 498 21.53 24.98 18.28
CA VAL A 498 20.32 24.40 18.90
C VAL A 498 19.11 25.30 18.69
N GLU A 499 19.24 26.61 18.95
CA GLU A 499 18.15 27.57 18.81
C GLU A 499 17.81 27.85 17.34
N GLU A 500 18.83 27.91 16.46
CA GLU A 500 18.62 27.96 15.01
C GLU A 500 17.81 26.75 14.54
N ARG A 501 18.15 25.54 15.02
CA ARG A 501 17.46 24.32 14.60
C ARG A 501 16.03 24.23 15.14
N LYS A 502 15.80 24.62 16.40
CA LYS A 502 14.45 24.77 16.96
C LYS A 502 13.60 25.69 16.10
N LYS A 503 14.14 26.84 15.69
CA LYS A 503 13.44 27.79 14.82
C LYS A 503 13.11 27.20 13.46
N ILE A 504 14.02 26.46 12.83
CA ILE A 504 13.79 25.76 11.56
C ILE A 504 12.65 24.74 11.68
N LEU A 505 12.56 24.06 12.83
CA LEU A 505 11.50 23.10 13.14
C LEU A 505 10.20 23.76 13.64
N GLY A 506 10.11 25.10 13.65
CA GLY A 506 8.93 25.82 14.14
C GLY A 506 8.71 25.74 15.65
N MET A 507 9.75 25.39 16.41
CA MET A 507 9.73 25.25 17.87
C MET A 507 10.20 26.54 18.56
N GLU A 508 9.38 27.59 18.50
CA GLU A 508 9.66 28.79 19.27
C GLU A 508 9.33 28.56 20.75
N SER A 509 10.20 29.06 21.65
CA SER A 509 9.95 29.10 23.10
C SER A 509 8.63 29.82 23.38
N ASP A 510 7.76 29.21 24.18
CA ASP A 510 6.46 29.74 24.66
C ASP A 510 6.50 31.24 25.02
N ILE A 511 6.27 32.13 24.05
CA ILE A 511 5.55 33.39 24.22
C ILE A 511 4.73 33.59 22.95
N GLN A 512 3.42 33.34 23.10
CA GLN A 512 2.35 33.36 22.08
C GLN A 512 2.21 32.09 21.23
N LYS A 513 1.58 31.06 21.81
CA LYS A 513 0.66 30.23 21.02
C LYS A 513 -0.30 31.17 20.31
N LYS A 514 -0.14 31.38 19.00
CA LYS A 514 -1.22 31.96 18.20
C LYS A 514 -2.42 31.02 18.32
N ASP A 515 -3.56 31.58 18.70
CA ASP A 515 -4.74 30.81 19.06
C ASP A 515 -5.29 30.03 17.85
N VAL A 516 -5.52 28.71 17.99
CA VAL A 516 -6.13 27.84 16.97
C VAL A 516 -7.49 28.36 16.48
N LEU A 517 -8.25 29.07 17.33
CA LEU A 517 -9.52 29.71 16.94
C LEU A 517 -9.32 31.03 16.18
N GLU A 518 -8.13 31.62 16.19
CA GLU A 518 -7.80 32.86 15.48
C GLU A 518 -7.01 32.61 14.18
N GLN A 519 -6.52 31.38 13.96
CA GLN A 519 -5.72 31.00 12.79
C GLN A 519 -6.53 30.53 11.59
N THR A 520 -7.84 30.32 11.75
CA THR A 520 -8.71 29.75 10.70
C THR A 520 -9.84 30.70 10.35
N SER A 521 -10.13 30.84 9.05
CA SER A 521 -11.34 31.53 8.58
C SER A 521 -12.58 30.65 8.67
N CYS A 522 -12.44 29.37 9.08
CA CYS A 522 -13.53 28.40 9.09
C CYS A 522 -14.43 28.49 10.32
N ILE A 523 -14.06 29.25 11.35
CA ILE A 523 -14.91 29.47 12.53
C ILE A 523 -14.88 30.94 12.95
N SER A 524 -16.06 31.54 13.13
CA SER A 524 -16.21 32.86 13.78
C SER A 524 -17.20 32.78 14.93
N PHE A 525 -17.22 33.76 15.83
CA PHE A 525 -18.10 33.75 17.01
C PHE A 525 -19.14 34.86 16.95
N TYR A 526 -20.23 34.66 17.66
CA TYR A 526 -21.28 35.66 17.80
C TYR A 526 -21.82 35.73 19.22
N ALA A 527 -22.39 36.88 19.56
CA ALA A 527 -23.15 37.08 20.79
C ALA A 527 -24.54 37.58 20.45
N ALA A 528 -25.57 36.94 20.98
CA ALA A 528 -26.97 37.23 20.67
C ALA A 528 -27.79 37.50 21.93
N GLU A 529 -28.73 38.44 21.84
CA GLU A 529 -29.72 38.72 22.88
C GLU A 529 -30.75 37.60 23.03
N CYS A 530 -30.95 36.79 21.98
CA CYS A 530 -31.92 35.69 21.95
C CYS A 530 -31.35 34.45 21.22
N SER A 531 -31.24 33.33 21.93
CA SER A 531 -30.76 32.05 21.37
C SER A 531 -31.73 31.41 20.38
N GLU A 532 -33.04 31.56 20.59
CA GLU A 532 -34.07 30.91 19.77
C GLU A 532 -34.29 31.61 18.42
N PHE A 533 -34.18 32.95 18.40
CA PHE A 533 -34.30 33.75 17.20
C PHE A 533 -33.25 34.88 17.22
N PRO A 534 -31.97 34.58 16.94
CA PRO A 534 -30.88 35.56 17.02
C PRO A 534 -31.21 36.84 16.23
N VAL A 535 -31.73 36.69 15.03
CA VAL A 535 -32.09 37.79 14.10
C VAL A 535 -33.21 38.73 14.57
N LEU A 536 -33.91 38.42 15.66
CA LEU A 536 -35.00 39.24 16.21
C LEU A 536 -34.57 40.13 17.40
N GLY A 537 -33.28 40.14 17.77
CA GLY A 537 -32.70 40.96 18.84
C GLY A 537 -31.34 41.57 18.48
N GLU A 538 -30.62 42.11 19.47
CA GLU A 538 -29.24 42.57 19.27
C GLU A 538 -28.30 41.37 19.06
N VAL A 539 -27.57 41.35 17.94
CA VAL A 539 -26.58 40.32 17.61
C VAL A 539 -25.31 40.95 17.08
N HIS A 540 -24.18 40.43 17.55
CA HIS A 540 -22.84 40.80 17.11
C HIS A 540 -22.21 39.56 16.46
N HIS A 541 -21.82 39.65 15.18
CA HIS A 541 -21.27 38.54 14.39
C HIS A 541 -19.78 38.73 14.07
N ASP A 542 -19.15 37.68 13.55
CA ASP A 542 -17.76 37.66 13.06
C ASP A 542 -16.73 38.14 14.08
N LEU A 543 -16.94 37.75 15.33
CA LEU A 543 -16.10 38.07 16.47
C LEU A 543 -15.06 36.98 16.72
N SER A 544 -13.97 37.34 17.37
CA SER A 544 -13.18 36.37 18.13
C SER A 544 -13.96 35.89 19.36
N LEU A 545 -13.61 34.72 19.90
CA LEU A 545 -14.29 34.19 21.10
C LEU A 545 -14.21 35.16 22.31
N PRO A 546 -13.06 35.81 22.62
CA PRO A 546 -13.00 36.82 23.68
C PRO A 546 -13.91 38.02 23.43
N GLU A 547 -13.99 38.52 22.20
CA GLU A 547 -14.88 39.63 21.83
C GLU A 547 -16.36 39.23 21.96
N ALA A 548 -16.72 38.00 21.58
CA ALA A 548 -18.08 37.49 21.75
C ALA A 548 -18.49 37.39 23.23
N LEU A 549 -17.59 36.93 24.10
CA LEU A 549 -17.82 36.88 25.54
C LEU A 549 -17.94 38.28 26.16
N GLU A 550 -17.16 39.25 25.68
CA GLU A 550 -17.29 40.65 26.11
C GLU A 550 -18.61 41.29 25.63
N ALA A 551 -19.00 41.01 24.38
CA ALA A 551 -20.28 41.48 23.82
C ALA A 551 -21.46 40.90 24.60
N TYR A 552 -21.44 39.61 24.93
CA TYR A 552 -22.44 38.94 25.76
C TYR A 552 -22.67 39.62 27.12
N GLU A 553 -21.60 40.08 27.76
CA GLU A 553 -21.66 40.80 29.04
C GLU A 553 -22.26 42.21 28.94
N LYS A 554 -22.08 42.86 27.79
CA LYS A 554 -22.63 44.21 27.54
C LYS A 554 -24.12 44.20 27.24
N ILE A 555 -24.70 43.05 26.88
CA ILE A 555 -26.14 42.95 26.66
C ILE A 555 -26.85 43.24 28.00
N PRO A 556 -27.79 44.20 28.10
CA PRO A 556 -28.46 44.55 29.36
C PRO A 556 -29.35 43.41 29.88
N ALA A 557 -29.45 43.23 31.21
CA ALA A 557 -30.29 42.19 31.82
C ALA A 557 -31.80 42.50 31.77
N GLU A 558 -32.18 43.74 31.46
CA GLU A 558 -33.55 44.27 31.58
C GLU A 558 -34.40 44.13 30.30
N ARG A 559 -33.83 43.64 29.19
CA ARG A 559 -34.59 43.42 27.95
C ARG A 559 -35.30 42.06 27.99
N MET A 560 -36.64 42.07 27.97
CA MET A 560 -37.49 40.92 28.36
C MET A 560 -37.72 39.84 27.29
N ASN A 561 -37.12 39.91 26.10
CA ASN A 561 -37.64 39.13 24.96
C ASN A 561 -36.73 37.98 24.45
N GLY A 562 -35.62 37.66 25.13
CA GLY A 562 -34.73 36.57 24.69
C GLY A 562 -33.79 36.04 25.77
N ILE A 563 -33.32 34.80 25.60
CA ILE A 563 -32.26 34.21 26.41
C ILE A 563 -30.92 34.47 25.70
N LYS A 564 -30.01 35.18 26.37
CA LYS A 564 -28.72 35.53 25.76
C LYS A 564 -27.86 34.29 25.49
N SER A 565 -27.12 34.33 24.40
CA SER A 565 -26.18 33.28 24.03
C SER A 565 -24.88 33.82 23.43
N VAL A 566 -23.85 32.98 23.50
CA VAL A 566 -22.64 33.06 22.70
C VAL A 566 -22.60 31.81 21.84
N GLY A 567 -22.32 31.95 20.56
CA GLY A 567 -22.26 30.83 19.63
C GLY A 567 -21.11 30.96 18.63
N PHE A 568 -20.96 29.94 17.81
CA PHE A 568 -19.98 29.90 16.72
C PHE A 568 -20.69 29.77 15.37
N ASN A 569 -20.01 30.17 14.31
CA ASN A 569 -20.42 30.02 12.92
C ASN A 569 -19.33 29.25 12.17
N LEU A 570 -19.62 28.02 11.73
CA LEU A 570 -18.69 27.21 10.94
C LEU A 570 -18.90 27.48 9.44
N GLN A 571 -17.78 27.61 8.72
CA GLN A 571 -17.72 27.90 7.28
C GLN A 571 -16.71 26.97 6.61
N GLU A 572 -16.97 25.66 6.64
CA GLU A 572 -16.04 24.63 6.15
C GLU A 572 -16.57 23.80 4.97
N GLY A 573 -17.72 24.19 4.41
CA GLY A 573 -18.35 23.56 3.24
C GLY A 573 -19.06 22.24 3.56
N SER A 574 -19.37 21.98 4.82
CA SER A 574 -20.03 20.77 5.30
C SER A 574 -21.55 20.93 5.43
N ASP A 575 -22.28 19.82 5.57
CA ASP A 575 -23.72 19.84 5.92
C ASP A 575 -23.99 20.44 7.31
N TYR A 576 -22.95 20.71 8.11
CA TYR A 576 -23.01 21.30 9.45
C TYR A 576 -22.51 22.75 9.48
N ASP A 577 -22.34 23.38 8.31
CA ASP A 577 -22.02 24.80 8.20
C ASP A 577 -23.16 25.66 8.78
N GLY A 578 -22.79 26.73 9.47
CA GLY A 578 -23.73 27.70 10.03
C GLY A 578 -23.59 27.95 11.53
N MET A 579 -24.57 28.68 12.08
CA MET A 579 -24.56 29.17 13.45
C MET A 579 -25.10 28.14 14.45
N MET A 580 -24.36 27.94 15.54
CA MET A 580 -24.75 27.08 16.67
C MET A 580 -24.41 27.75 18.00
N ASP A 581 -25.23 27.48 19.03
CA ASP A 581 -24.99 28.00 20.38
C ASP A 581 -23.87 27.23 21.09
N LEU A 582 -22.95 27.97 21.70
CA LEU A 582 -21.84 27.46 22.50
C LEU A 582 -22.12 27.60 24.01
N MET A 583 -22.80 28.69 24.39
CA MET A 583 -23.27 28.98 25.73
C MET A 583 -24.61 29.70 25.69
N VAL A 584 -25.56 29.23 26.49
CA VAL A 584 -26.90 29.84 26.64
C VAL A 584 -27.15 30.11 28.12
N ALA A 585 -27.56 31.33 28.47
CA ALA A 585 -27.81 31.75 29.86
C ALA A 585 -26.66 31.42 30.83
N GLY A 586 -25.40 31.54 30.39
CA GLY A 586 -24.23 31.22 31.21
C GLY A 586 -23.97 29.73 31.41
N ARG A 587 -24.60 28.85 30.63
CA ARG A 587 -24.37 27.39 30.65
C ARG A 587 -23.78 26.91 29.32
N SER A 588 -22.71 26.12 29.39
CA SER A 588 -22.11 25.43 28.25
C SER A 588 -23.14 24.53 27.56
N GLN A 589 -23.11 24.50 26.23
CA GLN A 589 -23.95 23.61 25.41
C GLN A 589 -23.25 22.28 25.05
N ARG A 590 -22.20 21.88 25.80
CA ARG A 590 -21.42 20.66 25.54
C ARG A 590 -22.27 19.41 25.30
N GLU A 591 -23.25 19.14 26.17
CA GLU A 591 -24.09 17.92 26.05
C GLU A 591 -24.83 17.85 24.71
N ILE A 592 -25.26 18.99 24.17
CA ILE A 592 -25.96 19.07 22.88
C ILE A 592 -24.96 18.94 21.73
N LEU A 593 -23.83 19.65 21.79
CA LEU A 593 -22.81 19.60 20.74
C LEU A 593 -22.15 18.22 20.65
N ASP A 594 -21.87 17.56 21.77
CA ASP A 594 -21.30 16.21 21.79
C ASP A 594 -22.29 15.12 21.35
N SER A 595 -23.60 15.42 21.33
CA SER A 595 -24.62 14.50 20.79
C SER A 595 -24.58 14.41 19.26
N ILE A 596 -23.94 15.38 18.60
CA ILE A 596 -23.74 15.44 17.15
C ILE A 596 -22.32 14.95 16.85
N PRO A 597 -22.14 13.78 16.19
CA PRO A 597 -20.81 13.19 15.96
C PRO A 597 -19.80 14.15 15.32
N PHE A 598 -20.28 14.98 14.40
CA PHE A 598 -19.46 15.99 13.72
C PHE A 598 -18.85 17.01 14.69
N TYR A 599 -19.66 17.66 15.55
CA TYR A 599 -19.15 18.64 16.51
C TYR A 599 -18.35 18.01 17.65
N LYS A 600 -18.65 16.75 18.00
CA LYS A 600 -17.86 15.97 18.96
C LYS A 600 -16.43 15.75 18.49
N GLU A 601 -16.25 15.52 17.19
CA GLU A 601 -14.95 15.22 16.57
C GLU A 601 -14.25 16.48 16.00
N ASN A 602 -14.98 17.59 15.85
CA ASN A 602 -14.44 18.85 15.33
C ASN A 602 -13.55 19.56 16.38
N LYS A 603 -12.24 19.64 16.09
CA LYS A 603 -11.22 20.21 16.98
C LYS A 603 -11.47 21.68 17.33
N LEU A 604 -12.02 22.48 16.40
CA LEU A 604 -12.30 23.90 16.65
C LEU A 604 -13.45 24.09 17.63
N VAL A 605 -14.54 23.33 17.43
CA VAL A 605 -15.72 23.38 18.31
C VAL A 605 -15.37 22.92 19.74
N GLN A 606 -14.59 21.85 19.87
CA GLN A 606 -14.18 21.33 21.17
C GLN A 606 -13.23 22.28 21.93
N GLU A 607 -12.31 22.96 21.24
CA GLU A 607 -11.45 23.97 21.86
C GLU A 607 -12.25 25.22 22.26
N ALA A 608 -13.24 25.64 21.46
CA ALA A 608 -14.15 26.73 21.82
C ALA A 608 -15.00 26.40 23.06
N LEU A 609 -15.54 25.17 23.14
CA LEU A 609 -16.30 24.67 24.29
C LEU A 609 -15.48 24.73 25.58
N LYS A 610 -14.25 24.23 25.52
CA LYS A 610 -13.33 24.23 26.65
C LYS A 610 -13.06 25.63 27.19
N ARG A 611 -12.88 26.62 26.31
CA ARG A 611 -12.62 28.02 26.71
C ARG A 611 -13.83 28.72 27.28
N VAL A 612 -15.01 28.46 26.72
CA VAL A 612 -16.26 28.97 27.29
C VAL A 612 -16.52 28.39 28.68
N GLU A 613 -16.19 27.13 28.91
CA GLU A 613 -16.29 26.52 30.23
C GLU A 613 -15.32 27.13 31.24
N GLN A 614 -14.06 27.36 30.83
CA GLN A 614 -13.09 28.09 31.65
C GLN A 614 -13.61 29.47 32.03
N TYR A 615 -14.19 30.20 31.08
CA TYR A 615 -14.83 31.49 31.32
C TYR A 615 -15.98 31.40 32.35
N ILE A 616 -16.86 30.38 32.23
CA ILE A 616 -17.97 30.15 33.17
C ILE A 616 -17.43 29.86 34.58
N GLU A 617 -16.41 28.99 34.69
CA GLU A 617 -15.76 28.65 35.96
C GLU A 617 -15.13 29.89 36.62
N GLU A 618 -14.35 30.67 35.88
CA GLU A 618 -13.72 31.89 36.38
C GLU A 618 -14.74 32.92 36.87
N LYS A 619 -15.88 33.05 36.16
CA LYS A 619 -16.99 33.90 36.57
C LYS A 619 -17.66 33.41 37.86
N SER A 620 -17.90 32.12 37.99
CA SER A 620 -18.50 31.54 39.20
C SER A 620 -17.64 31.80 40.45
N LEU A 621 -16.31 31.68 40.32
CA LEU A 621 -15.33 31.93 41.38
C LEU A 621 -15.25 33.42 41.79
N ASN A 622 -15.46 34.34 40.84
CA ASN A 622 -15.46 35.78 41.11
C ASN A 622 -16.77 36.28 41.77
N VAL A 623 -17.90 35.62 41.49
CA VAL A 623 -19.20 35.90 42.16
C VAL A 623 -19.20 35.40 43.61
N GLU A 624 -18.53 34.28 43.91
CA GLU A 624 -18.39 33.81 45.30
C GLU A 624 -17.50 34.71 46.17
N LYS A 625 -16.49 35.36 45.59
CA LYS A 625 -15.60 36.31 46.30
C LYS A 625 -16.25 37.65 46.64
N THR A 626 -17.37 38.02 46.01
CA THR A 626 -18.02 39.33 46.14
C THR A 626 -19.29 39.33 47.02
N ARG A 627 -19.65 38.21 47.65
CA ARG A 627 -20.76 38.17 48.63
C ARG A 627 -20.36 38.82 49.97
N PRO A 628 -21.14 39.76 50.54
CA PRO A 628 -20.89 40.29 51.88
C PRO A 628 -21.06 39.20 52.94
N LYS A 629 -20.16 39.16 53.93
CA LYS A 629 -20.31 38.34 55.14
C LYS A 629 -21.44 38.93 55.99
N GLU A 630 -22.60 38.29 56.02
CA GLU A 630 -23.61 38.57 57.04
C GLU A 630 -23.22 37.98 58.40
N GLU A 631 -23.45 38.79 59.43
CA GLU A 631 -23.02 38.62 60.82
C GLU A 631 -23.77 37.50 61.55
N LYS A 632 -23.10 37.01 62.61
CA LYS A 632 -23.63 36.08 63.61
C LYS A 632 -24.92 36.60 64.25
N GLY A 633 -26.01 35.89 64.03
CA GLY A 633 -27.20 35.91 64.89
C GLY A 633 -27.44 34.53 65.50
N GLU A 634 -27.14 34.37 66.78
CA GLU A 634 -27.73 33.28 67.59
C GLU A 634 -29.25 33.45 67.62
N ILE A 635 -30.03 32.38 67.40
CA ILE A 635 -31.31 32.10 68.09
C ILE A 635 -31.72 30.63 67.86
N GLN A 636 -31.76 29.92 68.98
CA GLN A 636 -32.73 28.89 69.44
C GLN A 636 -32.99 27.59 68.65
N LYS A 637 -32.75 26.51 69.39
CA LYS A 637 -33.30 25.16 69.21
C LYS A 637 -34.83 25.17 69.14
N THR A 638 -35.39 24.45 68.16
CA THR A 638 -36.67 23.75 68.33
C THR A 638 -36.60 22.32 67.80
N LYS A 639 -37.16 21.42 68.62
CA LYS A 639 -37.30 19.98 68.41
C LYS A 639 -38.27 19.68 67.25
N SER A 640 -37.82 18.97 66.21
CA SER A 640 -38.56 17.85 65.62
C SER A 640 -37.80 17.26 64.43
N GLN A 641 -36.98 16.24 64.67
CA GLN A 641 -36.71 15.18 63.70
C GLN A 641 -36.03 14.03 64.43
N LYS A 642 -36.83 13.39 65.28
CA LYS A 642 -36.63 12.02 65.71
C LYS A 642 -37.90 11.31 65.25
N ARG A 643 -37.74 10.19 64.52
CA ARG A 643 -38.75 9.32 63.89
C ARG A 643 -38.86 9.47 62.37
N ARG A 644 -38.09 8.68 61.64
CA ARG A 644 -38.59 7.45 60.98
C ARG A 644 -37.44 6.81 60.18
N GLU A 645 -36.46 6.29 60.91
CA GLU A 645 -35.92 4.98 60.56
C GLU A 645 -36.79 4.00 61.36
N ASP A 646 -37.48 3.13 60.63
CA ASP A 646 -38.06 1.83 61.02
C ASP A 646 -39.36 1.55 60.26
N MET A 647 -39.40 0.32 59.72
CA MET A 647 -40.38 -0.30 58.83
C MET A 647 -40.19 0.07 57.36
N SER A 648 -39.76 -0.82 56.46
CA SER A 648 -40.12 -2.25 56.25
C SER A 648 -40.02 -2.39 54.72
N LEU A 649 -39.45 -3.41 54.07
CA LEU A 649 -39.05 -4.77 54.41
C LEU A 649 -38.02 -5.20 53.35
#